data_AF-A0AAD9AJ84-F1
#
_entry.id   AF-A0AAD9AJ84-F1
#
_cell.length_a   1.000
_cell.length_b   1.000
_cell.length_c   1.000
_cell.angle_alpha   90.00
_cell.angle_beta   90.00
_cell.angle_gamma   90.00
#
_symmetry.space_group_name_H-M   'P 1'
#
loop_
_entity.id
_entity.type
_entity.pdbx_description
1 polymer ?
#
loop_
_entity_poly.entity_id
_entity_poly.type
_entity_poly.pdbx_seq_one_letter_code
_entity_poly.pdbx_strand_id
1 'polypeptide(L)'
;MDLYQKLKSSLDEIALHGPELLCHLDTESHNGASGQTTLASLLEDTSRSSIQYPRKKLIESATMLLQLATTADGYLEHLANSYQELTCVRWLVDLNVLHHLPATGSIAYTTLAADAGVPVKHLKGVARMAVVNGFLEEPLPGHVAHSRASSLLLRDDNFMSWARWMMNYSMPVAYRFADATRRWGDTDAKDQTAFNLALDTPDPFFDHIRKNAELTSVFSDYMRNVTASRSWSLAHAVESFDWGSLPDGAKVVDVGGSHGQLAAQVATKFPRLKFIVQDLPETVAAAQKAFEADDKLDAAVKSRMQFMSHDFFKAQPVVDADVYFLRMIIHDWPDRDARIILQQLREVLEKRPNARVVIMDTLLPPPGSTAVLHEQQLRVRDLMMMQVFNARERELDDWKVLLNEVGMQITHLEQPEDSVMGLLTVQLKPTTNGNPVKESASDLRNGCTPKSPITPTSADQPVLIIGAGISGLCLAQALRKSQIPFRVYERDPAVDSRPQGYRLKLQGDAAEALSDILPKDVYEMFQTSCATLSIGETDLDPFTGMVVKSRSGGGLSGKIGLNPHYCVDRSSFRKILMADIEQHIFFGKELDSYKTDAERGVVTATFKDGHTVKGRFIVGADGLHSVIRRNHIPKSLLKDTGAACIYGKTPLTPEVLAKFPEKGVRWMTVVSDHAPMLQSCFIGDSPVTLLLEPIRFSKASRSQHSLPEDYLYWALIGPEPRFRFPDGTSASKVGGLTSGQVPNDAANLSLAITEEWHPSIRCMFELQDTRQATLIRVVSSVPDVPAWQPSSMVTVLGDAVHPMSPCGGIGAQTAICDAASLAKILTATQGSPSSQAVGAFEEGMRNRAHRSIKHSEVGSQKMFGLRSLADCKPWTGC
;
A
#
# COMPACT_ATOMS: atom_id res chain seq x y z
N MET A 1 6.94 19.55 14.94
CA MET A 1 6.88 20.99 15.30
C MET A 1 5.54 21.28 15.93
N ASP A 2 5.53 22.04 17.02
CA ASP A 2 4.34 22.59 17.65
C ASP A 2 3.57 23.54 16.70
N LEU A 3 2.24 23.62 16.83
CA LEU A 3 1.34 24.42 15.96
C LEU A 3 1.75 25.89 15.95
N TYR A 4 2.07 26.44 17.11
CA TYR A 4 2.55 27.81 17.27
C TYR A 4 3.77 28.09 16.38
N GLN A 5 4.74 27.17 16.35
CA GLN A 5 5.96 27.33 15.57
C GLN A 5 5.68 27.34 14.06
N LYS A 6 4.72 26.54 13.59
CA LYS A 6 4.33 26.50 12.18
C LYS A 6 3.58 27.77 11.76
N LEU A 7 2.69 28.28 12.61
CA LEU A 7 1.99 29.55 12.39
C LEU A 7 2.98 30.71 12.31
N LYS A 8 3.88 30.80 13.31
CA LYS A 8 4.93 31.83 13.34
C LYS A 8 5.81 31.76 12.09
N SER A 9 6.27 30.55 11.72
CA SER A 9 7.08 30.36 10.51
C SER A 9 6.38 30.83 9.25
N SER A 10 5.08 30.55 9.10
CA SER A 10 4.32 30.97 7.92
C SER A 10 4.16 32.49 7.86
N LEU A 11 3.95 33.14 9.02
CA LEU A 11 3.88 34.60 9.11
C LEU A 11 5.23 35.27 8.82
N ASP A 12 6.32 34.71 9.35
CA ASP A 12 7.68 35.22 9.12
C ASP A 12 8.04 35.17 7.63
N GLU A 13 7.69 34.07 6.93
CA GLU A 13 7.89 33.91 5.49
C GLU A 13 7.05 34.90 4.66
N ILE A 14 5.80 35.14 5.03
CA ILE A 14 4.94 36.16 4.38
C ILE A 14 5.53 37.56 4.59
N ALA A 15 5.98 37.87 5.80
CA ALA A 15 6.58 39.17 6.14
C ALA A 15 7.91 39.40 5.40
N LEU A 16 8.63 38.33 5.06
CA LEU A 16 9.86 38.38 4.29
C LEU A 16 9.59 38.56 2.79
N HIS A 17 8.79 37.68 2.19
CA HIS A 17 8.65 37.60 0.74
C HIS A 17 7.56 38.52 0.16
N GLY A 18 6.59 38.96 0.97
CA GLY A 18 5.58 39.93 0.55
C GLY A 18 6.19 41.28 0.11
N PRO A 19 7.00 41.94 0.95
CA PRO A 19 7.68 43.18 0.57
C PRO A 19 8.68 43.00 -0.59
N GLU A 20 9.38 41.87 -0.65
CA GLU A 20 10.29 41.54 -1.74
C GLU A 20 9.57 41.50 -3.09
N LEU A 21 8.41 40.82 -3.15
CA LEU A 21 7.58 40.77 -4.35
C LEU A 21 7.11 42.16 -4.76
N LEU A 22 6.62 42.98 -3.82
CA LEU A 22 6.17 44.35 -4.11
C LEU A 22 7.31 45.21 -4.66
N CYS A 23 8.49 45.14 -4.04
CA CYS A 23 9.68 45.87 -4.49
C CYS A 23 10.08 45.51 -5.92
N HIS A 24 10.08 44.21 -6.27
CA HIS A 24 10.38 43.77 -7.64
C HIS A 24 9.32 44.22 -8.64
N LEU A 25 8.03 44.15 -8.28
CA LEU A 25 6.96 44.64 -9.15
C LEU A 25 7.04 46.15 -9.37
N ASP A 26 7.33 46.93 -8.33
CA ASP A 26 7.50 48.39 -8.44
C ASP A 26 8.70 48.72 -9.32
N THR A 27 9.85 48.10 -9.07
CA THR A 27 11.08 48.32 -9.84
C THR A 27 10.88 48.02 -11.33
N GLU A 28 10.24 46.89 -11.65
CA GLU A 28 10.00 46.49 -13.04
C GLU A 28 8.91 47.32 -13.72
N SER A 29 7.89 47.76 -12.98
CA SER A 29 6.90 48.69 -13.50
C SER A 29 7.50 50.06 -13.86
N HIS A 30 8.55 50.49 -13.15
CA HIS A 30 9.25 51.75 -13.38
C HIS A 30 10.33 51.65 -14.46
N ASN A 31 10.96 50.48 -14.63
CA ASN A 31 11.98 50.21 -15.65
C ASN A 31 11.41 49.84 -17.04
N GLY A 32 10.11 49.50 -17.12
CA GLY A 32 9.43 49.19 -18.36
C GLY A 32 9.28 50.41 -19.28
N ALA A 33 10.23 50.63 -20.18
CA ALA A 33 10.05 51.53 -21.31
C ALA A 33 8.93 50.97 -22.23
N SER A 34 7.90 51.79 -22.49
CA SER A 34 6.67 51.55 -23.27
C SER A 34 5.46 51.08 -22.46
N GLY A 35 4.39 51.88 -22.49
CA GLY A 35 3.16 51.74 -21.69
C GLY A 35 2.24 50.59 -22.08
N GLN A 36 2.77 49.37 -22.20
CA GLN A 36 1.98 48.14 -22.45
C GLN A 36 2.18 47.04 -21.40
N THR A 37 3.17 47.12 -20.51
CA THR A 37 3.39 46.10 -19.48
C THR A 37 2.54 46.38 -18.24
N THR A 38 1.56 45.52 -17.96
CA THR A 38 0.71 45.61 -16.76
C THR A 38 1.32 44.80 -15.61
N LEU A 39 0.98 45.12 -14.36
CA LEU A 39 1.37 44.32 -13.19
C LEU A 39 0.91 42.85 -13.32
N ALA A 40 -0.25 42.62 -13.93
CA ALA A 40 -0.75 41.27 -14.21
C ALA A 40 0.19 40.50 -15.15
N SER A 41 0.65 41.13 -16.24
CA SER A 41 1.63 40.50 -17.14
C SER A 41 2.98 40.24 -16.49
N LEU A 42 3.42 41.08 -15.54
CA LEU A 42 4.67 40.85 -14.79
C LEU A 42 4.57 39.66 -13.83
N LEU A 43 3.41 39.48 -13.19
CA LEU A 43 3.15 38.31 -12.33
C LEU A 43 3.08 37.00 -13.12
N GLU A 44 2.66 37.08 -14.38
CA GLU A 44 2.52 35.93 -15.30
C GLU A 44 3.82 35.61 -16.05
N ASP A 45 4.77 36.55 -16.13
CA ASP A 45 6.08 36.31 -16.76
C ASP A 45 6.93 35.35 -15.91
N THR A 46 6.97 34.10 -16.34
CA THR A 46 7.70 33.03 -15.66
C THR A 46 9.21 33.10 -15.83
N SER A 47 9.72 33.91 -16.77
CA SER A 47 11.17 34.05 -17.01
C SER A 47 11.89 34.86 -15.92
N ARG A 48 11.13 35.61 -15.12
CA ARG A 48 11.67 36.52 -14.10
C ARG A 48 11.70 35.83 -12.73
N SER A 49 12.79 35.11 -12.46
CA SER A 49 13.00 34.40 -11.19
C SER A 49 12.86 35.31 -9.96
N SER A 50 13.29 36.58 -10.07
CA SER A 50 13.18 37.60 -9.01
C SER A 50 11.73 37.89 -8.58
N ILE A 51 10.76 37.71 -9.47
CA ILE A 51 9.32 37.85 -9.15
C ILE A 51 8.73 36.49 -8.76
N GLN A 52 9.10 35.42 -9.48
CA GLN A 52 8.45 34.11 -9.31
C GLN A 52 8.81 33.42 -7.98
N TYR A 53 10.05 33.57 -7.49
CA TYR A 53 10.46 32.98 -6.22
C TYR A 53 9.68 33.55 -5.02
N PRO A 54 9.69 34.86 -4.75
CA PRO A 54 8.93 35.42 -3.62
C PRO A 54 7.42 35.23 -3.79
N ARG A 55 6.91 35.28 -5.03
CA ARG A 55 5.50 34.94 -5.33
C ARG A 55 5.14 33.51 -4.90
N LYS A 56 5.96 32.52 -5.27
CA LYS A 56 5.73 31.11 -4.92
C LYS A 56 5.74 30.93 -3.39
N LYS A 57 6.74 31.51 -2.71
CA LYS A 57 6.83 31.47 -1.25
C LYS A 57 5.65 32.12 -0.55
N LEU A 58 5.19 33.26 -1.06
CA LEU A 58 4.00 33.93 -0.53
C LEU A 58 2.75 33.03 -0.62
N ILE A 59 2.54 32.39 -1.77
CA ILE A 59 1.39 31.50 -2.00
C ILE A 59 1.46 30.25 -1.08
N GLU A 60 2.63 29.62 -0.99
CA GLU A 60 2.85 28.44 -0.12
C GLU A 60 2.57 28.77 1.36
N SER A 61 3.16 29.86 1.85
CA SER A 61 3.03 30.27 3.26
C SER A 61 1.64 30.78 3.60
N ALA A 62 0.96 31.48 2.69
CA ALA A 62 -0.43 31.89 2.88
C ALA A 62 -1.39 30.69 2.94
N THR A 63 -1.17 29.69 2.08
CA THR A 63 -1.95 28.44 2.09
C THR A 63 -1.76 27.69 3.41
N MET A 64 -0.51 27.56 3.87
CA MET A 64 -0.20 26.90 5.14
C MET A 64 -0.79 27.66 6.32
N LEU A 65 -0.71 28.99 6.33
CA LEU A 65 -1.31 29.83 7.36
C LEU A 65 -2.83 29.62 7.44
N LEU A 66 -3.51 29.61 6.28
CA LEU A 66 -4.95 29.34 6.21
C LEU A 66 -5.29 27.96 6.77
N GLN A 67 -4.56 26.92 6.37
CA GLN A 67 -4.78 25.54 6.86
C GLN A 67 -4.57 25.41 8.37
N LEU A 68 -3.55 26.06 8.93
CA LEU A 68 -3.23 25.98 10.36
C LEU A 68 -4.18 26.83 11.23
N ALA A 69 -4.70 27.93 10.69
CA ALA A 69 -5.59 28.84 11.41
C ALA A 69 -7.06 28.42 11.34
N THR A 70 -7.44 27.59 10.35
CA THR A 70 -8.82 27.12 10.19
C THR A 70 -9.16 26.07 11.25
N THR A 71 -10.29 26.26 11.94
CA THR A 71 -10.81 25.31 12.93
C THR A 71 -11.43 24.08 12.25
N ALA A 72 -11.67 23.01 13.01
CA ALA A 72 -12.21 21.76 12.45
C ALA A 72 -13.60 21.93 11.80
N ASP A 73 -14.44 22.80 12.35
CA ASP A 73 -15.74 23.20 11.78
C ASP A 73 -15.58 24.07 10.53
N GLY A 74 -14.65 25.03 10.56
CA GLY A 74 -14.33 25.89 9.40
C GLY A 74 -13.83 25.09 8.19
N TYR A 75 -13.24 23.91 8.39
CA TYR A 75 -12.85 23.03 7.30
C TYR A 75 -14.05 22.56 6.45
N LEU A 76 -15.15 22.15 7.10
CA LEU A 76 -16.35 21.71 6.39
C LEU A 76 -17.03 22.86 5.65
N GLU A 77 -17.00 24.07 6.21
CA GLU A 77 -17.49 25.28 5.54
C GLU A 77 -16.64 25.64 4.32
N HIS A 78 -15.32 25.55 4.43
CA HIS A 78 -14.42 25.78 3.30
C HIS A 78 -14.68 24.76 2.18
N LEU A 79 -14.81 23.48 2.52
CA LEU A 79 -15.16 22.44 1.55
C LEU A 79 -16.51 22.71 0.88
N ALA A 80 -17.49 23.23 1.64
CA ALA A 80 -18.79 23.59 1.11
C ALA A 80 -18.72 24.71 0.07
N ASN A 81 -17.87 25.71 0.31
CA ASN A 81 -17.61 26.78 -0.63
C ASN A 81 -16.92 26.27 -1.89
N SER A 82 -15.90 25.41 -1.75
CA SER A 82 -15.11 24.90 -2.88
C SER A 82 -15.94 24.10 -3.88
N TYR A 83 -16.82 23.19 -3.42
CA TYR A 83 -17.66 22.43 -4.37
C TYR A 83 -18.71 23.34 -5.03
N GLN A 84 -19.23 24.34 -4.32
CA GLN A 84 -20.19 25.29 -4.90
C GLN A 84 -19.54 26.18 -5.95
N GLU A 85 -18.33 26.68 -5.69
CA GLU A 85 -17.54 27.42 -6.68
C GLU A 85 -17.38 26.61 -7.98
N LEU A 86 -16.95 25.35 -7.86
CA LEU A 86 -16.78 24.46 -9.01
C LEU A 86 -18.08 24.33 -9.82
N THR A 87 -19.20 24.05 -9.16
CA THR A 87 -20.49 23.92 -9.86
C THR A 87 -20.98 25.22 -10.49
N CYS A 88 -20.66 26.38 -9.91
CA CYS A 88 -20.97 27.69 -10.49
C CYS A 88 -20.16 27.96 -11.76
N VAL A 89 -18.86 27.68 -11.75
CA VAL A 89 -18.01 27.81 -12.93
C VAL A 89 -18.47 26.86 -14.04
N ARG A 90 -18.81 25.60 -13.69
CA ARG A 90 -19.43 24.66 -14.64
C ARG A 90 -20.69 25.23 -15.28
N TRP A 91 -21.61 25.77 -14.48
CA TRP A 91 -22.86 26.36 -14.98
C TRP A 91 -22.61 27.51 -15.97
N LEU A 92 -21.64 28.38 -15.67
CA LEU A 92 -21.26 29.51 -16.53
C LEU A 92 -20.63 29.04 -17.86
N VAL A 93 -19.82 27.98 -17.82
CA VAL A 93 -19.14 27.42 -18.99
C VAL A 93 -20.11 26.61 -19.87
N ASP A 94 -20.86 25.69 -19.29
CA ASP A 94 -21.75 24.77 -20.04
C ASP A 94 -22.93 25.50 -20.68
N LEU A 95 -23.44 26.56 -20.05
CA LEU A 95 -24.50 27.42 -20.60
C LEU A 95 -23.97 28.58 -21.42
N ASN A 96 -22.68 28.57 -21.75
CA ASN A 96 -22.04 29.56 -22.61
C ASN A 96 -22.12 31.02 -22.13
N VAL A 97 -22.45 31.25 -20.85
CA VAL A 97 -22.70 32.59 -20.28
C VAL A 97 -21.47 33.48 -20.41
N LEU A 98 -20.28 32.89 -20.25
CA LEU A 98 -19.02 33.64 -20.34
C LEU A 98 -18.85 34.35 -21.70
N HIS A 99 -19.30 33.77 -22.81
CA HIS A 99 -19.17 34.38 -24.14
C HIS A 99 -20.08 35.59 -24.36
N HIS A 100 -21.12 35.75 -23.54
CA HIS A 100 -22.04 36.88 -23.60
C HIS A 100 -21.58 38.06 -22.70
N LEU A 101 -20.54 37.86 -21.88
CA LEU A 101 -19.89 38.95 -21.16
C LEU A 101 -19.01 39.76 -22.11
N PRO A 102 -18.98 41.10 -21.99
CA PRO A 102 -18.08 41.91 -22.79
C PRO A 102 -16.63 41.68 -22.35
N ALA A 103 -15.71 41.59 -23.31
CA ALA A 103 -14.28 41.39 -23.04
C ALA A 103 -13.64 42.49 -22.17
N THR A 104 -14.21 43.69 -22.21
CA THR A 104 -13.87 44.83 -21.34
C THR A 104 -15.15 45.52 -20.85
N GLY A 105 -15.14 46.02 -19.62
CA GLY A 105 -16.30 46.65 -19.00
C GLY A 105 -17.26 45.65 -18.34
N SER A 106 -18.50 46.07 -18.10
CA SER A 106 -19.52 45.27 -17.40
C SER A 106 -20.87 45.32 -18.10
N ILE A 107 -21.73 44.32 -17.87
CA ILE A 107 -23.07 44.20 -18.43
C ILE A 107 -24.10 43.97 -17.34
N ALA A 108 -25.31 44.53 -17.51
CA ALA A 108 -26.41 44.33 -16.57
C ALA A 108 -26.85 42.86 -16.56
N TYR A 109 -27.12 42.30 -15.37
CA TYR A 109 -27.59 40.90 -15.24
C TYR A 109 -28.84 40.58 -16.07
N THR A 110 -29.75 41.54 -16.25
CA THR A 110 -30.96 41.35 -17.05
C THR A 110 -30.66 41.16 -18.53
N THR A 111 -29.70 41.92 -19.05
CA THR A 111 -29.27 41.84 -20.45
C THR A 111 -28.48 40.55 -20.67
N LEU A 112 -27.49 40.27 -19.81
CA LEU A 112 -26.71 39.04 -19.91
C LEU A 112 -27.56 37.78 -19.83
N ALA A 113 -28.55 37.77 -18.92
CA ALA A 113 -29.49 36.65 -18.79
C ALA A 113 -30.33 36.45 -20.06
N ALA A 114 -30.77 37.54 -20.70
CA ALA A 114 -31.51 37.47 -21.95
C ALA A 114 -30.62 36.95 -23.09
N ASP A 115 -29.39 37.48 -23.20
CA ASP A 115 -28.44 37.11 -24.25
C ASP A 115 -28.01 35.64 -24.15
N ALA A 116 -27.76 35.14 -22.93
CA ALA A 116 -27.39 33.75 -22.68
C ALA A 116 -28.58 32.79 -22.57
N GLY A 117 -29.83 33.28 -22.60
CA GLY A 117 -31.03 32.45 -22.50
C GLY A 117 -31.23 31.77 -21.13
N VAL A 118 -30.83 32.42 -20.03
CA VAL A 118 -30.87 31.85 -18.67
C VAL A 118 -31.71 32.69 -17.70
N PRO A 119 -32.28 32.10 -16.62
CA PRO A 119 -33.05 32.88 -15.65
C PRO A 119 -32.19 33.89 -14.87
N VAL A 120 -32.60 35.17 -14.87
CA VAL A 120 -31.90 36.27 -14.16
C VAL A 120 -31.62 35.94 -12.69
N LYS A 121 -32.57 35.28 -12.00
CA LYS A 121 -32.42 34.89 -10.59
C LYS A 121 -31.27 33.89 -10.40
N HIS A 122 -31.14 32.92 -11.30
CA HIS A 122 -30.09 31.90 -11.24
C HIS A 122 -28.74 32.52 -11.57
N LEU A 123 -28.67 33.30 -12.66
CA LEU A 123 -27.46 34.01 -13.06
C LEU A 123 -26.91 34.88 -11.93
N LYS A 124 -27.76 35.66 -11.24
CA LYS A 124 -27.33 36.48 -10.10
C LYS A 124 -26.73 35.66 -8.96
N GLY A 125 -27.34 34.52 -8.62
CA GLY A 125 -26.83 33.64 -7.56
C GLY A 125 -25.48 33.03 -7.93
N VAL A 126 -25.39 32.45 -9.13
CA VAL A 126 -24.17 31.81 -9.65
C VAL A 126 -23.04 32.82 -9.80
N ALA A 127 -23.31 33.95 -10.45
CA ALA A 127 -22.31 34.98 -10.68
C ALA A 127 -21.77 35.55 -9.38
N ARG A 128 -22.62 35.82 -8.37
CA ARG A 128 -22.15 36.34 -7.09
C ARG A 128 -21.30 35.35 -6.32
N MET A 129 -21.60 34.05 -6.38
CA MET A 129 -20.72 33.02 -5.83
C MET A 129 -19.37 33.01 -6.56
N ALA A 130 -19.37 33.13 -7.90
CA ALA A 130 -18.14 33.26 -8.67
C ALA A 130 -17.38 34.58 -8.38
N VAL A 131 -18.07 35.67 -8.07
CA VAL A 131 -17.45 36.96 -7.70
C VAL A 131 -16.72 36.87 -6.37
N VAL A 132 -17.34 36.29 -5.33
CA VAL A 132 -16.69 36.19 -4.00
C VAL A 132 -15.49 35.25 -3.98
N ASN A 133 -15.39 34.34 -4.95
CA ASN A 133 -14.22 33.47 -5.15
C ASN A 133 -13.23 34.03 -6.20
N GLY A 134 -13.46 35.25 -6.73
CA GLY A 134 -12.54 35.94 -7.64
C GLY A 134 -12.58 35.48 -9.11
N PHE A 135 -13.54 34.64 -9.49
CA PHE A 135 -13.70 34.16 -10.87
C PHE A 135 -14.43 35.17 -11.78
N LEU A 136 -15.32 35.99 -11.23
CA LEU A 136 -16.00 37.11 -11.92
C LEU A 136 -15.87 38.40 -11.09
N GLU A 137 -16.32 39.53 -11.64
CA GLU A 137 -16.38 40.81 -10.94
C GLU A 137 -17.78 41.43 -11.01
N GLU A 138 -18.25 42.09 -9.95
CA GLU A 138 -19.46 42.93 -9.93
C GLU A 138 -19.05 44.39 -9.66
N PRO A 139 -18.53 45.12 -10.67
CA PRO A 139 -17.93 46.44 -10.47
C PRO A 139 -18.96 47.52 -10.14
N LEU A 140 -20.22 47.31 -10.53
CA LEU A 140 -21.36 48.17 -10.20
C LEU A 140 -22.52 47.28 -9.73
N PRO A 141 -23.35 47.71 -8.76
CA PRO A 141 -24.49 46.92 -8.32
C PRO A 141 -25.40 46.50 -9.49
N GLY A 142 -25.58 45.19 -9.66
CA GLY A 142 -26.42 44.64 -10.72
C GLY A 142 -25.74 44.46 -12.09
N HIS A 143 -24.44 44.74 -12.19
CA HIS A 143 -23.63 44.53 -13.40
C HIS A 143 -22.49 43.55 -13.13
N VAL A 144 -22.20 42.66 -14.08
CA VAL A 144 -21.14 41.65 -13.98
C VAL A 144 -20.12 41.84 -15.10
N ALA A 145 -18.87 41.52 -14.81
CA ALA A 145 -17.72 41.62 -15.69
C ALA A 145 -16.82 40.39 -15.55
N HIS A 146 -15.94 40.19 -16.54
CA HIS A 146 -14.85 39.25 -16.43
C HIS A 146 -13.83 39.68 -15.36
N SER A 147 -13.31 38.70 -14.62
CA SER A 147 -12.06 38.83 -13.90
C SER A 147 -10.90 38.35 -14.77
N ARG A 148 -9.67 38.46 -14.26
CA ARG A 148 -8.49 37.84 -14.90
C ARG A 148 -8.64 36.33 -15.11
N ALA A 149 -9.26 35.63 -14.16
CA ALA A 149 -9.43 34.18 -14.21
C ALA A 149 -10.46 33.76 -15.28
N SER A 150 -11.65 34.38 -15.30
CA SER A 150 -12.66 34.04 -16.31
C SER A 150 -12.30 34.51 -17.72
N SER A 151 -11.58 35.63 -17.86
CA SER A 151 -11.11 36.08 -19.17
C SER A 151 -10.05 35.15 -19.78
N LEU A 152 -9.26 34.45 -18.97
CA LEU A 152 -8.31 33.44 -19.46
C LEU A 152 -9.03 32.32 -20.23
N LEU A 153 -10.18 31.86 -19.73
CA LEU A 153 -10.95 30.81 -20.42
C LEU A 153 -11.45 31.25 -21.80
N LEU A 154 -11.68 32.55 -22.03
CA LEU A 154 -12.10 33.05 -23.35
C LEU A 154 -10.93 33.35 -24.29
N ARG A 155 -9.73 33.59 -23.76
CA ARG A 155 -8.55 33.94 -24.54
C ARG A 155 -7.77 32.70 -24.98
N ASP A 156 -7.95 31.58 -24.29
CA ASP A 156 -7.25 30.34 -24.55
C ASP A 156 -8.21 29.14 -24.54
N ASP A 157 -8.52 28.64 -25.74
CA ASP A 157 -9.38 27.49 -25.96
C ASP A 157 -8.89 26.22 -25.24
N ASN A 158 -7.57 26.10 -24.98
CA ASN A 158 -7.02 24.96 -24.23
C ASN A 158 -7.43 25.02 -22.76
N PHE A 159 -7.44 26.22 -22.16
CA PHE A 159 -7.92 26.39 -20.78
C PHE A 159 -9.43 26.19 -20.68
N MET A 160 -10.21 26.63 -21.67
CA MET A 160 -11.64 26.32 -21.74
C MET A 160 -11.88 24.81 -21.80
N SER A 161 -11.11 24.11 -22.63
CA SER A 161 -11.20 22.65 -22.77
C SER A 161 -10.81 21.94 -21.48
N TRP A 162 -9.77 22.41 -20.79
CA TRP A 162 -9.40 21.90 -19.47
C TRP A 162 -10.50 22.12 -18.43
N ALA A 163 -11.11 23.31 -18.39
CA ALA A 163 -12.22 23.61 -17.49
C ALA A 163 -13.43 22.68 -17.75
N ARG A 164 -13.80 22.50 -19.03
CA ARG A 164 -14.86 21.56 -19.42
C ARG A 164 -14.53 20.13 -19.02
N TRP A 165 -13.30 19.67 -19.26
CA TRP A 165 -12.85 18.32 -18.89
C TRP A 165 -12.95 18.09 -17.39
N MET A 166 -12.41 19.02 -16.61
CA MET A 166 -12.40 18.95 -15.15
C MET A 166 -13.83 18.88 -14.58
N MET A 167 -14.73 19.72 -15.06
CA MET A 167 -16.09 19.86 -14.50
C MET A 167 -17.04 18.75 -14.95
N ASN A 168 -16.94 18.30 -16.20
CA ASN A 168 -17.87 17.33 -16.78
C ASN A 168 -17.39 15.88 -16.66
N TYR A 169 -16.10 15.65 -16.43
CA TYR A 169 -15.53 14.30 -16.36
C TYR A 169 -14.74 14.07 -15.08
N SER A 170 -13.64 14.80 -14.83
CA SER A 170 -12.76 14.51 -13.69
C SER A 170 -13.47 14.58 -12.34
N MET A 171 -14.29 15.62 -12.12
CA MET A 171 -15.02 15.78 -10.85
C MET A 171 -16.10 14.70 -10.65
N PRO A 172 -17.00 14.41 -11.60
CA PRO A 172 -17.95 13.30 -11.47
C PRO A 172 -17.27 11.95 -11.22
N VAL A 173 -16.16 11.68 -11.90
CA VAL A 173 -15.35 10.47 -11.71
C VAL A 173 -14.81 10.42 -10.28
N ALA A 174 -14.15 11.48 -9.80
CA ALA A 174 -13.64 11.55 -8.44
C ALA A 174 -14.74 11.37 -7.40
N TYR A 175 -15.91 11.96 -7.62
CA TYR A 175 -17.07 11.84 -6.72
C TYR A 175 -17.58 10.39 -6.61
N ARG A 176 -17.53 9.63 -7.71
CA ARG A 176 -17.93 8.21 -7.76
C ARG A 176 -16.89 7.26 -7.20
N PHE A 177 -15.71 7.73 -6.82
CA PHE A 177 -14.64 6.84 -6.39
C PHE A 177 -15.01 6.01 -5.16
N ALA A 178 -15.60 6.64 -4.13
CA ALA A 178 -16.08 5.92 -2.95
C ALA A 178 -17.14 4.85 -3.29
N ASP A 179 -17.98 5.10 -4.29
CA ASP A 179 -18.98 4.13 -4.76
C ASP A 179 -18.31 2.97 -5.51
N ALA A 180 -17.30 3.25 -6.34
CA ALA A 180 -16.51 2.25 -7.04
C ALA A 180 -15.76 1.34 -6.05
N THR A 181 -15.07 1.93 -5.07
CA THR A 181 -14.38 1.18 -4.00
C THR A 181 -15.37 0.33 -3.21
N ARG A 182 -16.57 0.85 -2.90
CA ARG A 182 -17.60 0.05 -2.21
C ARG A 182 -18.12 -1.11 -3.06
N ARG A 183 -18.21 -0.91 -4.37
CA ARG A 183 -18.77 -1.90 -5.31
C ARG A 183 -17.78 -3.00 -5.65
N TRP A 184 -16.52 -2.66 -5.91
CA TRP A 184 -15.52 -3.58 -6.46
C TRP A 184 -14.30 -3.82 -5.56
N GLY A 185 -14.08 -3.00 -4.52
CA GLY A 185 -12.92 -3.12 -3.64
C GLY A 185 -11.62 -2.73 -4.34
N ASP A 186 -10.57 -3.50 -4.08
CA ASP A 186 -9.26 -3.39 -4.74
C ASP A 186 -9.26 -4.28 -5.99
N THR A 187 -9.15 -3.67 -7.17
CA THR A 187 -9.29 -4.37 -8.46
C THR A 187 -8.42 -3.71 -9.53
N ASP A 188 -7.78 -4.52 -10.38
CA ASP A 188 -7.00 -4.06 -11.55
C ASP A 188 -7.85 -4.06 -12.84
N ALA A 189 -9.15 -4.35 -12.75
CA ALA A 189 -10.01 -4.47 -13.92
C ALA A 189 -10.31 -3.09 -14.55
N LYS A 190 -10.10 -2.97 -15.86
CA LYS A 190 -10.19 -1.70 -16.63
C LYS A 190 -11.62 -1.18 -16.79
N ASP A 191 -12.62 -2.04 -16.55
CA ASP A 191 -14.06 -1.78 -16.63
C ASP A 191 -14.73 -1.66 -15.25
N GLN A 192 -13.94 -1.69 -14.17
CA GLN A 192 -14.42 -1.60 -12.79
C GLN A 192 -13.85 -0.37 -12.09
N THR A 193 -14.09 0.80 -12.68
CA THR A 193 -13.48 2.06 -12.24
C THR A 193 -14.54 3.08 -11.83
N ALA A 194 -14.12 4.16 -11.16
CA ALA A 194 -15.01 5.28 -10.87
C ALA A 194 -15.53 5.94 -12.16
N PHE A 195 -14.73 5.89 -13.23
CA PHE A 195 -15.14 6.33 -14.55
C PHE A 195 -16.33 5.54 -15.10
N ASN A 196 -16.32 4.21 -14.97
CA ASN A 196 -17.44 3.37 -15.41
C ASN A 196 -18.74 3.72 -14.68
N LEU A 197 -18.67 4.04 -13.38
CA LEU A 197 -19.85 4.48 -12.62
C LEU A 197 -20.30 5.91 -12.95
N ALA A 198 -19.35 6.81 -13.19
CA ALA A 198 -19.65 8.21 -13.45
C ALA A 198 -20.33 8.40 -14.82
N LEU A 199 -19.87 7.67 -15.84
CA LEU A 199 -20.38 7.77 -17.20
C LEU A 199 -21.40 6.67 -17.56
N ASP A 200 -21.74 5.81 -16.59
CA ASP A 200 -22.66 4.67 -16.77
C ASP A 200 -22.32 3.82 -18.01
N THR A 201 -21.05 3.39 -18.09
CA THR A 201 -20.50 2.68 -19.25
C THR A 201 -19.81 1.39 -18.81
N PRO A 202 -20.01 0.27 -19.54
CA PRO A 202 -19.23 -0.96 -19.32
C PRO A 202 -17.85 -0.91 -20.00
N ASP A 203 -17.61 0.07 -20.88
CA ASP A 203 -16.36 0.15 -21.64
C ASP A 203 -15.23 0.73 -20.80
N PRO A 204 -14.00 0.17 -20.87
CA PRO A 204 -12.80 0.83 -20.37
C PRO A 204 -12.62 2.25 -20.93
N PHE A 205 -11.90 3.11 -20.21
CA PHE A 205 -11.73 4.52 -20.54
C PHE A 205 -11.40 4.80 -22.02
N PHE A 206 -10.30 4.24 -22.53
CA PHE A 206 -9.88 4.47 -23.92
C PHE A 206 -10.86 3.89 -24.94
N ASP A 207 -11.51 2.76 -24.62
CA ASP A 207 -12.54 2.17 -25.48
C ASP A 207 -13.79 3.05 -25.56
N HIS A 208 -14.19 3.64 -24.43
CA HIS A 208 -15.32 4.55 -24.36
C HIS A 208 -15.06 5.85 -25.11
N ILE A 209 -13.88 6.47 -24.88
CA ILE A 209 -13.47 7.68 -25.62
C ILE A 209 -13.47 7.41 -27.11
N ARG A 210 -12.89 6.29 -27.56
CA ARG A 210 -12.82 5.92 -28.99
C ARG A 210 -14.20 5.86 -29.64
N LYS A 211 -15.22 5.40 -28.93
CA LYS A 211 -16.60 5.29 -29.44
C LYS A 211 -17.34 6.63 -29.48
N ASN A 212 -16.82 7.68 -28.84
CA ASN A 212 -17.46 8.98 -28.73
C ASN A 212 -16.56 10.08 -29.33
N ALA A 213 -16.93 10.55 -30.53
CA ALA A 213 -16.15 11.54 -31.28
C ALA A 213 -16.03 12.89 -30.55
N GLU A 214 -17.08 13.33 -29.86
CA GLU A 214 -17.04 14.57 -29.06
C GLU A 214 -16.06 14.43 -27.90
N LEU A 215 -16.16 13.32 -27.14
CA LEU A 215 -15.29 13.05 -26.01
C LEU A 215 -13.82 12.88 -26.46
N THR A 216 -13.58 12.27 -27.62
CA THR A 216 -12.25 12.17 -28.23
C THR A 216 -11.64 13.55 -28.47
N SER A 217 -12.42 14.49 -29.01
CA SER A 217 -11.96 15.86 -29.24
C SER A 217 -11.63 16.56 -27.93
N VAL A 218 -12.55 16.56 -26.96
CA VAL A 218 -12.36 17.25 -25.67
C VAL A 218 -11.18 16.67 -24.89
N PHE A 219 -11.02 15.34 -24.89
CA PHE A 219 -9.87 14.70 -24.25
C PHE A 219 -8.55 15.06 -24.92
N SER A 220 -8.52 15.09 -26.25
CA SER A 220 -7.33 15.50 -27.01
C SER A 220 -6.92 16.94 -26.70
N ASP A 221 -7.90 17.85 -26.60
CA ASP A 221 -7.69 19.26 -26.25
C ASP A 221 -7.16 19.41 -24.82
N TYR A 222 -7.73 18.65 -23.88
CA TYR A 222 -7.24 18.55 -22.52
C TYR A 222 -5.78 18.05 -22.47
N MET A 223 -5.44 16.99 -23.20
CA MET A 223 -4.08 16.45 -23.22
C MET A 223 -3.08 17.44 -23.80
N ARG A 224 -3.47 18.23 -24.81
CA ARG A 224 -2.63 19.35 -25.30
C ARG A 224 -2.34 20.35 -24.18
N ASN A 225 -3.33 20.73 -23.38
CA ASN A 225 -3.13 21.61 -22.23
C ASN A 225 -2.16 21.00 -21.19
N VAL A 226 -2.33 19.71 -20.87
CA VAL A 226 -1.42 19.01 -19.94
C VAL A 226 0.03 19.08 -20.46
N THR A 227 0.26 18.75 -21.73
CA THR A 227 1.62 18.78 -22.31
C THR A 227 2.20 20.18 -22.52
N ALA A 228 1.36 21.21 -22.58
CA ALA A 228 1.78 22.62 -22.66
C ALA A 228 1.98 23.25 -21.26
N SER A 229 1.43 22.65 -20.21
CA SER A 229 1.61 23.11 -18.84
C SER A 229 3.08 23.01 -18.42
N ARG A 230 3.56 23.98 -17.65
CA ARG A 230 4.98 24.04 -17.21
C ARG A 230 5.44 22.74 -16.56
N SER A 231 4.62 22.14 -15.71
CA SER A 231 4.99 20.98 -14.90
C SER A 231 5.09 19.68 -15.69
N TRP A 232 4.33 19.54 -16.78
CA TRP A 232 4.35 18.39 -17.68
C TRP A 232 4.87 18.76 -19.07
N SER A 233 5.60 19.87 -19.19
CA SER A 233 6.02 20.41 -20.49
C SER A 233 6.79 19.37 -21.29
N LEU A 234 6.51 19.31 -22.58
CA LEU A 234 7.26 18.45 -23.49
C LEU A 234 8.71 18.91 -23.66
N ALA A 235 9.02 20.18 -23.39
CA ALA A 235 10.37 20.72 -23.42
C ALA A 235 11.32 19.97 -22.47
N HIS A 236 10.82 19.54 -21.30
CA HIS A 236 11.59 18.75 -20.34
C HIS A 236 12.14 17.45 -20.96
N ALA A 237 11.36 16.77 -21.80
CA ALA A 237 11.81 15.58 -22.50
C ALA A 237 12.87 15.89 -23.58
N VAL A 238 12.72 17.04 -24.25
CA VAL A 238 13.63 17.50 -25.32
C VAL A 238 14.97 17.98 -24.76
N GLU A 239 15.00 18.47 -23.52
CA GLU A 239 16.18 19.10 -22.91
C GLU A 239 16.94 18.19 -21.95
N SER A 240 16.25 17.29 -21.24
CA SER A 240 16.88 16.45 -20.20
C SER A 240 17.38 15.11 -20.67
N PHE A 241 16.98 14.66 -21.86
CA PHE A 241 17.66 13.53 -22.48
C PHE A 241 18.76 14.05 -23.40
N ASP A 242 19.96 13.49 -23.28
CA ASP A 242 21.09 13.83 -24.15
C ASP A 242 20.93 13.20 -25.54
N TRP A 243 20.02 13.77 -26.33
CA TRP A 243 19.79 13.40 -27.73
C TRP A 243 21.02 13.63 -28.61
N GLY A 244 21.91 14.55 -28.21
CA GLY A 244 23.08 14.94 -28.98
C GLY A 244 24.20 13.89 -29.00
N SER A 245 24.31 13.07 -27.94
CA SER A 245 25.28 11.97 -27.88
C SER A 245 24.88 10.71 -28.64
N LEU A 246 23.66 10.65 -29.19
CA LEU A 246 23.25 9.54 -30.04
C LEU A 246 24.06 9.52 -31.35
N PRO A 247 24.42 8.32 -31.87
CA PRO A 247 25.10 8.20 -33.15
C PRO A 247 24.34 8.82 -34.33
N ASP A 248 25.07 9.20 -35.37
CA ASP A 248 24.49 9.69 -36.62
C ASP A 248 23.54 8.62 -37.22
N GLY A 249 22.30 9.01 -37.49
CA GLY A 249 21.28 8.09 -38.01
C GLY A 249 20.62 7.21 -36.95
N ALA A 250 20.87 7.44 -35.66
CA ALA A 250 20.26 6.68 -34.57
C ALA A 250 18.73 6.71 -34.65
N LYS A 251 18.13 5.55 -34.37
CA LYS A 251 16.69 5.32 -34.47
C LYS A 251 16.06 5.39 -33.08
N VAL A 252 15.04 6.21 -32.95
CA VAL A 252 14.23 6.38 -31.74
C VAL A 252 12.83 5.83 -32.00
N VAL A 253 12.37 4.95 -31.13
CA VAL A 253 10.97 4.48 -31.12
C VAL A 253 10.25 5.22 -30.00
N ASP A 254 9.25 6.03 -30.38
CA ASP A 254 8.36 6.72 -29.46
C ASP A 254 7.14 5.81 -29.20
N VAL A 255 7.18 5.05 -28.10
CA VAL A 255 6.21 4.00 -27.78
C VAL A 255 5.00 4.61 -27.09
N GLY A 256 3.82 4.51 -27.72
CA GLY A 256 2.64 5.25 -27.29
C GLY A 256 2.74 6.75 -27.61
N GLY A 257 3.44 7.10 -28.69
CA GLY A 257 3.77 8.49 -29.02
C GLY A 257 2.61 9.33 -29.54
N SER A 258 1.39 8.77 -29.64
CA SER A 258 0.19 9.45 -30.10
C SER A 258 0.41 10.20 -31.43
N HIS A 259 0.30 11.53 -31.45
CA HIS A 259 0.48 12.37 -32.63
C HIS A 259 1.95 12.70 -32.94
N GLY A 260 2.91 12.14 -32.19
CA GLY A 260 4.34 12.26 -32.47
C GLY A 260 4.96 13.63 -32.16
N GLN A 261 4.36 14.39 -31.23
CA GLN A 261 4.84 15.73 -30.87
C GLN A 261 6.26 15.73 -30.31
N LEU A 262 6.61 14.73 -29.49
CA LEU A 262 7.96 14.54 -28.98
C LEU A 262 8.94 14.30 -30.12
N ALA A 263 8.65 13.30 -30.95
CA ALA A 263 9.45 12.97 -32.12
C ALA A 263 9.66 14.18 -33.03
N ALA A 264 8.62 14.99 -33.30
CA ALA A 264 8.73 16.17 -34.14
C ALA A 264 9.64 17.27 -33.55
N GLN A 265 9.52 17.57 -32.25
CA GLN A 265 10.36 18.58 -31.59
C GLN A 265 11.82 18.13 -31.51
N VAL A 266 12.07 16.88 -31.12
CA VAL A 266 13.43 16.33 -31.08
C VAL A 266 14.02 16.25 -32.48
N ALA A 267 13.26 15.78 -33.48
CA ALA A 267 13.73 15.74 -34.86
C ALA A 267 14.12 17.13 -35.38
N THR A 268 13.34 18.17 -35.05
CA THR A 268 13.64 19.55 -35.45
C THR A 268 14.96 20.05 -34.84
N LYS A 269 15.21 19.76 -33.55
CA LYS A 269 16.43 20.18 -32.85
C LYS A 269 17.65 19.32 -33.19
N PHE A 270 17.45 18.04 -33.51
CA PHE A 270 18.49 17.05 -33.75
C PHE A 270 18.31 16.41 -35.16
N PRO A 271 18.86 17.02 -36.22
CA PRO A 271 18.58 16.66 -37.61
C PRO A 271 19.11 15.28 -38.03
N ARG A 272 19.97 14.66 -37.20
CA ARG A 272 20.63 13.37 -37.49
C ARG A 272 19.81 12.15 -37.02
N LEU A 273 18.75 12.35 -36.25
CA LEU A 273 17.96 11.27 -35.64
C LEU A 273 16.79 10.86 -36.54
N LYS A 274 16.38 9.59 -36.45
CA LYS A 274 15.20 9.02 -37.14
C LYS A 274 14.19 8.52 -36.12
N PHE A 275 12.91 8.68 -36.39
CA PHE A 275 11.85 8.38 -35.43
C PHE A 275 10.83 7.40 -36.01
N ILE A 276 10.39 6.47 -35.16
CA ILE A 276 9.22 5.64 -35.39
C ILE A 276 8.24 5.91 -34.26
N VAL A 277 7.12 6.55 -34.56
CA VAL A 277 6.05 6.83 -33.62
C VAL A 277 5.07 5.66 -33.63
N GLN A 278 4.92 5.02 -32.47
CA GLN A 278 4.09 3.83 -32.31
C GLN A 278 2.85 4.13 -31.49
N ASP A 279 1.70 3.68 -31.96
CA ASP A 279 0.42 3.74 -31.24
C ASP A 279 -0.57 2.72 -31.84
N LEU A 280 -1.79 2.67 -31.32
CA LEU A 280 -2.86 1.85 -31.88
C LEU A 280 -3.19 2.22 -33.35
N PRO A 281 -3.71 1.28 -34.16
CA PRO A 281 -3.93 1.50 -35.59
C PRO A 281 -4.68 2.78 -35.95
N GLU A 282 -5.77 3.05 -35.25
CA GLU A 282 -6.61 4.23 -35.43
C GLU A 282 -5.90 5.53 -35.06
N THR A 283 -5.16 5.55 -33.95
CA THR A 283 -4.37 6.71 -33.52
C THR A 283 -3.30 7.03 -34.55
N VAL A 284 -2.58 6.00 -35.02
CA VAL A 284 -1.57 6.14 -36.08
C VAL A 284 -2.17 6.68 -37.37
N ALA A 285 -3.35 6.21 -37.78
CA ALA A 285 -4.02 6.71 -38.98
C ALA A 285 -4.40 8.21 -38.85
N ALA A 286 -4.93 8.62 -37.70
CA ALA A 286 -5.26 10.01 -37.42
C ALA A 286 -4.00 10.90 -37.35
N ALA A 287 -2.96 10.43 -36.67
CA ALA A 287 -1.68 11.11 -36.53
C ALA A 287 -0.98 11.30 -37.88
N GLN A 288 -0.90 10.25 -38.70
CA GLN A 288 -0.31 10.31 -40.04
C GLN A 288 -1.02 11.35 -40.91
N LYS A 289 -2.37 11.37 -40.89
CA LYS A 289 -3.16 12.34 -41.64
C LYS A 289 -2.87 13.78 -41.19
N ALA A 290 -2.85 14.02 -39.88
CA ALA A 290 -2.55 15.34 -39.33
C ALA A 290 -1.11 15.77 -39.64
N PHE A 291 -0.16 14.84 -39.57
CA PHE A 291 1.25 15.04 -39.86
C PHE A 291 1.53 15.39 -41.33
N GLU A 292 0.87 14.70 -42.26
CA GLU A 292 0.97 14.99 -43.69
C GLU A 292 0.42 16.38 -44.01
N ALA A 293 -0.70 16.75 -43.39
CA ALA A 293 -1.38 18.03 -43.58
C ALA A 293 -0.72 19.23 -42.87
N ASP A 294 0.26 19.01 -41.98
CA ASP A 294 0.91 20.11 -41.25
C ASP A 294 1.96 20.82 -42.13
N ASP A 295 1.56 21.90 -42.79
CA ASP A 295 2.44 22.72 -43.63
C ASP A 295 3.52 23.49 -42.84
N LYS A 296 3.42 23.54 -41.50
CA LYS A 296 4.41 24.24 -40.66
C LYS A 296 5.66 23.40 -40.40
N LEU A 297 5.57 22.07 -40.56
CA LEU A 297 6.68 21.17 -40.28
C LEU A 297 7.56 20.97 -41.52
N ASP A 298 8.87 21.20 -41.36
CA ASP A 298 9.87 21.10 -42.44
C ASP A 298 9.83 19.71 -43.11
N ALA A 299 9.88 19.66 -44.44
CA ALA A 299 9.94 18.44 -45.23
C ALA A 299 11.14 17.53 -44.85
N ALA A 300 12.26 18.12 -44.41
CA ALA A 300 13.44 17.40 -43.92
C ALA A 300 13.20 16.76 -42.53
N VAL A 301 12.29 17.30 -41.72
CA VAL A 301 11.81 16.65 -40.50
C VAL A 301 10.82 15.54 -40.86
N LYS A 302 9.88 15.81 -41.78
CA LYS A 302 8.90 14.83 -42.24
C LYS A 302 9.54 13.55 -42.78
N SER A 303 10.61 13.67 -43.56
CA SER A 303 11.30 12.51 -44.16
C SER A 303 12.00 11.58 -43.16
N ARG A 304 12.13 11.98 -41.88
CA ARG A 304 12.81 11.20 -40.83
C ARG A 304 11.86 10.61 -39.80
N MET A 305 10.55 10.86 -39.93
CA MET A 305 9.53 10.32 -39.05
C MET A 305 8.67 9.31 -39.79
N GLN A 306 8.40 8.20 -39.13
CA GLN A 306 7.49 7.17 -39.60
C GLN A 306 6.47 6.86 -38.50
N PHE A 307 5.21 6.70 -38.87
CA PHE A 307 4.19 6.21 -37.95
C PHE A 307 3.96 4.71 -38.17
N MET A 308 3.82 3.96 -37.10
CA MET A 308 3.70 2.50 -37.15
C MET A 308 2.70 2.00 -36.12
N SER A 309 1.67 1.29 -36.58
CA SER A 309 0.70 0.68 -35.67
C SER A 309 1.36 -0.40 -34.82
N HIS A 310 1.24 -0.29 -33.50
CA HIS A 310 1.75 -1.28 -32.56
C HIS A 310 0.94 -1.28 -31.27
N ASP A 311 0.76 -2.47 -30.72
CA ASP A 311 0.19 -2.73 -29.41
C ASP A 311 1.33 -3.17 -28.49
N PHE A 312 1.71 -2.31 -27.55
CA PHE A 312 2.87 -2.53 -26.68
C PHE A 312 2.71 -3.68 -25.68
N PHE A 313 1.53 -4.32 -25.62
CA PHE A 313 1.36 -5.58 -24.90
C PHE A 313 1.91 -6.77 -25.71
N LYS A 314 2.27 -6.55 -26.98
CA LYS A 314 2.83 -7.56 -27.89
C LYS A 314 4.32 -7.30 -28.10
N ALA A 315 5.02 -8.32 -28.59
CA ALA A 315 6.44 -8.24 -28.90
C ALA A 315 6.78 -7.01 -29.75
N GLN A 316 7.77 -6.25 -29.29
CA GLN A 316 8.21 -5.02 -29.96
C GLN A 316 8.80 -5.36 -31.34
N PRO A 317 8.16 -4.94 -32.45
CA PRO A 317 8.56 -5.35 -33.79
C PRO A 317 9.81 -4.62 -34.30
N VAL A 318 10.10 -3.42 -33.78
CA VAL A 318 11.34 -2.69 -34.09
C VAL A 318 12.36 -3.09 -33.04
N VAL A 319 13.30 -3.97 -33.39
CA VAL A 319 14.33 -4.47 -32.46
C VAL A 319 15.70 -3.84 -32.67
N ASP A 320 15.85 -3.04 -33.73
CA ASP A 320 17.10 -2.43 -34.16
C ASP A 320 17.22 -0.94 -33.80
N ALA A 321 16.32 -0.40 -32.96
CA ALA A 321 16.39 0.97 -32.50
C ALA A 321 17.37 1.17 -31.34
N ASP A 322 17.85 2.40 -31.18
CA ASP A 322 18.83 2.80 -30.18
C ASP A 322 18.17 3.34 -28.91
N VAL A 323 16.97 3.92 -29.03
CA VAL A 323 16.17 4.41 -27.91
C VAL A 323 14.71 3.97 -28.06
N TYR A 324 14.11 3.47 -26.98
CA TYR A 324 12.67 3.25 -26.82
C TYR A 324 12.18 4.21 -25.75
N PHE A 325 11.45 5.24 -26.15
CA PHE A 325 10.99 6.30 -25.28
C PHE A 325 9.52 6.08 -24.93
N LEU A 326 9.19 6.16 -23.64
CA LEU A 326 7.83 6.06 -23.10
C LEU A 326 7.59 7.33 -22.29
N ARG A 327 6.53 8.06 -22.59
CA ARG A 327 6.19 9.29 -21.86
C ARG A 327 4.72 9.28 -21.46
N MET A 328 4.43 9.30 -20.16
CA MET A 328 3.06 9.20 -19.64
C MET A 328 2.38 7.94 -20.17
N ILE A 329 3.05 6.81 -20.02
CA ILE A 329 2.56 5.51 -20.50
C ILE A 329 2.37 4.55 -19.34
N ILE A 330 3.44 4.28 -18.58
CA ILE A 330 3.42 3.21 -17.57
C ILE A 330 2.53 3.59 -16.37
N HIS A 331 2.29 4.88 -16.13
CA HIS A 331 1.36 5.38 -15.12
C HIS A 331 -0.13 5.06 -15.37
N ASP A 332 -0.53 4.80 -16.62
CA ASP A 332 -1.91 4.43 -16.98
C ASP A 332 -2.21 2.95 -16.66
N TRP A 333 -1.18 2.17 -16.31
CA TRP A 333 -1.30 0.72 -16.17
C TRP A 333 -1.06 0.27 -14.73
N PRO A 334 -1.95 -0.59 -14.19
CA PRO A 334 -1.69 -1.32 -12.95
C PRO A 334 -0.39 -2.12 -13.06
N ASP A 335 0.25 -2.42 -11.93
CA ASP A 335 1.60 -3.04 -11.92
C ASP A 335 1.67 -4.34 -12.72
N ARG A 336 0.58 -5.13 -12.73
CA ARG A 336 0.47 -6.33 -13.56
C ARG A 336 0.66 -6.04 -15.06
N ASP A 337 -0.03 -5.03 -15.57
CA ASP A 337 -0.03 -4.68 -16.99
C ASP A 337 1.24 -3.92 -17.37
N ALA A 338 1.72 -3.04 -16.47
CA ALA A 338 3.01 -2.37 -16.61
C ALA A 338 4.17 -3.37 -16.79
N ARG A 339 4.18 -4.47 -16.01
CA ARG A 339 5.16 -5.55 -16.17
C ARG A 339 5.13 -6.18 -17.56
N ILE A 340 3.95 -6.38 -18.16
CA ILE A 340 3.83 -6.98 -19.50
C ILE A 340 4.49 -6.08 -20.54
N ILE A 341 4.21 -4.77 -20.49
CA ILE A 341 4.80 -3.77 -21.41
C ILE A 341 6.32 -3.75 -21.25
N LEU A 342 6.79 -3.65 -20.01
CA LEU A 342 8.22 -3.62 -19.69
C LEU A 342 8.93 -4.92 -20.10
N GLN A 343 8.26 -6.08 -20.02
CA GLN A 343 8.78 -7.36 -20.49
C GLN A 343 9.01 -7.36 -22.01
N GLN A 344 8.12 -6.74 -22.81
CA GLN A 344 8.33 -6.64 -24.26
C GLN A 344 9.60 -5.83 -24.60
N LEU A 345 9.88 -4.78 -23.83
CA LEU A 345 11.07 -3.94 -24.01
C LEU A 345 12.34 -4.61 -23.47
N ARG A 346 12.22 -5.37 -22.38
CA ARG A 346 13.32 -6.21 -21.85
C ARG A 346 13.85 -7.17 -22.91
N GLU A 347 12.97 -7.84 -23.65
CA GLU A 347 13.39 -8.76 -24.75
C GLU A 347 14.19 -8.06 -25.85
N VAL A 348 13.92 -6.76 -26.08
CA VAL A 348 14.71 -5.96 -27.01
C VAL A 348 16.09 -5.71 -26.44
N LEU A 349 16.19 -5.31 -25.17
CA LEU A 349 17.48 -5.09 -24.52
C LEU A 349 18.34 -6.36 -24.49
N GLU A 350 17.72 -7.55 -24.40
CA GLU A 350 18.44 -8.84 -24.45
C GLU A 350 19.09 -9.06 -25.82
N LYS A 351 18.41 -8.65 -26.89
CA LYS A 351 18.91 -8.76 -28.27
C LYS A 351 19.87 -7.62 -28.62
N ARG A 352 19.70 -6.45 -28.01
CA ARG A 352 20.46 -5.23 -28.28
C ARG A 352 20.84 -4.53 -26.96
N PRO A 353 21.89 -4.99 -26.26
CA PRO A 353 22.28 -4.46 -24.95
C PRO A 353 22.64 -2.97 -24.92
N ASN A 354 23.01 -2.40 -26.08
CA ASN A 354 23.34 -0.98 -26.22
C ASN A 354 22.11 -0.07 -26.42
N ALA A 355 20.92 -0.66 -26.63
CA ALA A 355 19.69 0.14 -26.70
C ALA A 355 19.34 0.70 -25.32
N ARG A 356 18.68 1.85 -25.30
CA ARG A 356 18.20 2.50 -24.09
C ARG A 356 16.68 2.45 -24.04
N VAL A 357 16.12 2.02 -22.93
CA VAL A 357 14.70 2.28 -22.61
C VAL A 357 14.67 3.52 -21.75
N VAL A 358 13.89 4.52 -22.14
CA VAL A 358 13.74 5.79 -21.43
C VAL A 358 12.28 5.97 -21.08
N ILE A 359 11.98 6.10 -19.79
CA ILE A 359 10.63 6.28 -19.27
C ILE A 359 10.56 7.68 -18.66
N MET A 360 9.54 8.45 -19.01
CA MET A 360 9.30 9.77 -18.44
C MET A 360 7.85 9.87 -17.95
N ASP A 361 7.66 9.58 -16.67
CA ASP A 361 6.37 9.55 -15.97
C ASP A 361 6.44 10.41 -14.70
N THR A 362 5.28 10.73 -14.10
CA THR A 362 5.23 11.49 -12.85
C THR A 362 5.92 10.71 -11.71
N LEU A 363 6.83 11.39 -11.01
CA LEU A 363 7.57 10.82 -9.89
C LEU A 363 7.02 11.37 -8.59
N LEU A 364 6.38 10.51 -7.80
CA LEU A 364 5.81 10.93 -6.52
C LEU A 364 6.93 11.20 -5.49
N PRO A 365 6.90 12.36 -4.81
CA PRO A 365 7.78 12.65 -3.70
C PRO A 365 7.31 11.90 -2.44
N PRO A 366 8.23 11.57 -1.53
CA PRO A 366 7.87 11.10 -0.20
C PRO A 366 6.90 12.08 0.49
N PRO A 367 5.94 11.58 1.30
CA PRO A 367 4.95 12.45 1.95
C PRO A 367 5.58 13.59 2.76
N GLY A 368 5.17 14.83 2.49
CA GLY A 368 5.66 16.02 3.18
C GLY A 368 7.08 16.45 2.83
N SER A 369 7.70 15.88 1.79
CA SER A 369 9.05 16.27 1.35
C SER A 369 9.08 17.46 0.39
N THR A 370 7.91 17.98 -0.01
CA THR A 370 7.77 19.14 -0.90
C THR A 370 6.69 20.10 -0.37
N ALA A 371 6.53 21.24 -1.03
CA ALA A 371 5.51 22.21 -0.67
C ALA A 371 4.09 21.63 -0.81
N VAL A 372 3.20 21.98 0.12
CA VAL A 372 1.84 21.41 0.22
C VAL A 372 1.06 21.52 -1.10
N LEU A 373 1.09 22.68 -1.76
CA LEU A 373 0.38 22.87 -3.04
C LEU A 373 0.94 22.01 -4.16
N HIS A 374 2.26 21.85 -4.20
CA HIS A 374 2.91 21.00 -5.20
C HIS A 374 2.58 19.53 -4.95
N GLU A 375 2.62 19.09 -3.68
CA GLU A 375 2.21 17.74 -3.31
C GLU A 375 0.74 17.50 -3.65
N GLN A 376 -0.17 18.44 -3.34
CA GLN A 376 -1.59 18.34 -3.69
C GLN A 376 -1.80 18.12 -5.19
N GLN A 377 -1.09 18.85 -6.06
CA GLN A 377 -1.18 18.67 -7.51
C GLN A 377 -0.79 17.25 -7.95
N LEU A 378 0.26 16.70 -7.34
CA LEU A 378 0.74 15.33 -7.62
C LEU A 378 -0.25 14.28 -7.12
N ARG A 379 -0.81 14.47 -5.91
CA ARG A 379 -1.82 13.56 -5.35
C ARG A 379 -3.14 13.59 -6.13
N VAL A 380 -3.53 14.74 -6.69
CA VAL A 380 -4.67 14.82 -7.62
C VAL A 380 -4.43 13.97 -8.86
N ARG A 381 -3.21 13.99 -9.41
CA ARG A 381 -2.86 13.16 -10.56
C ARG A 381 -2.86 11.67 -10.21
N ASP A 382 -2.23 11.29 -9.10
CA ASP A 382 -2.23 9.91 -8.60
C ASP A 382 -3.64 9.35 -8.40
N LEU A 383 -4.50 10.13 -7.74
CA LEU A 383 -5.91 9.77 -7.56
C LEU A 383 -6.64 9.68 -8.90
N MET A 384 -6.35 10.52 -9.89
CA MET A 384 -6.94 10.41 -11.22
C MET A 384 -6.55 9.08 -11.90
N MET A 385 -5.28 8.66 -11.80
CA MET A 385 -4.84 7.35 -12.35
C MET A 385 -5.58 6.20 -11.69
N MET A 386 -5.76 6.27 -10.37
CA MET A 386 -6.52 5.28 -9.60
C MET A 386 -8.00 5.26 -9.97
N GLN A 387 -8.62 6.43 -10.13
CA GLN A 387 -10.05 6.55 -10.39
C GLN A 387 -10.46 6.17 -11.81
N VAL A 388 -9.59 6.39 -12.79
CA VAL A 388 -9.87 6.18 -14.21
C VAL A 388 -9.36 4.82 -14.69
N PHE A 389 -8.22 4.36 -14.18
CA PHE A 389 -7.53 3.19 -14.72
C PHE A 389 -7.29 2.07 -13.70
N ASN A 390 -7.61 2.29 -12.42
CA ASN A 390 -7.10 1.49 -11.29
C ASN A 390 -5.56 1.39 -11.29
N ALA A 391 -4.89 2.41 -11.83
CA ALA A 391 -3.45 2.53 -11.88
C ALA A 391 -2.94 3.53 -10.81
N ARG A 392 -1.66 3.90 -10.87
CA ARG A 392 -1.05 4.81 -9.88
C ARG A 392 0.13 5.58 -10.46
N GLU A 393 0.35 6.76 -9.89
CA GLU A 393 1.66 7.39 -9.96
C GLU A 393 2.60 6.69 -8.96
N ARG A 394 3.90 6.67 -9.24
CA ARG A 394 4.86 5.80 -8.51
C ARG A 394 5.94 6.63 -7.82
N GLU A 395 6.28 6.26 -6.59
CA GLU A 395 7.48 6.75 -5.93
C GLU A 395 8.72 6.08 -6.53
N LEU A 396 9.92 6.62 -6.27
CA LEU A 396 11.16 6.05 -6.81
C LEU A 396 11.36 4.57 -6.42
N ASP A 397 10.98 4.19 -5.21
CA ASP A 397 11.14 2.81 -4.76
C ASP A 397 10.10 1.88 -5.40
N ASP A 398 8.90 2.35 -5.71
CA ASP A 398 7.93 1.60 -6.52
C ASP A 398 8.48 1.31 -7.93
N TRP A 399 9.12 2.31 -8.55
CA TRP A 399 9.79 2.13 -9.86
C TRP A 399 10.90 1.09 -9.80
N LYS A 400 11.75 1.13 -8.77
CA LYS A 400 12.81 0.13 -8.58
C LYS A 400 12.24 -1.27 -8.41
N VAL A 401 11.16 -1.43 -7.64
CA VAL A 401 10.49 -2.72 -7.45
C VAL A 401 9.95 -3.22 -8.80
N LEU A 402 9.15 -2.42 -9.49
CA LEU A 402 8.53 -2.77 -10.77
C LEU A 402 9.57 -3.19 -11.83
N LEU A 403 10.65 -2.43 -11.98
CA LEU A 403 11.71 -2.73 -12.94
C LEU A 403 12.52 -3.97 -12.54
N ASN A 404 12.79 -4.16 -11.25
CA ASN A 404 13.54 -5.32 -10.77
C ASN A 404 12.76 -6.64 -10.96
N GLU A 405 11.42 -6.61 -10.85
CA GLU A 405 10.57 -7.78 -11.12
C GLU A 405 10.66 -8.28 -12.56
N VAL A 406 10.99 -7.41 -13.52
CA VAL A 406 11.23 -7.75 -14.93
C VAL A 406 12.73 -7.81 -15.28
N GLY A 407 13.62 -7.90 -14.29
CA GLY A 407 15.06 -8.04 -14.52
C GLY A 407 15.72 -6.81 -15.15
N MET A 408 15.15 -5.64 -14.97
CA MET A 408 15.70 -4.35 -15.40
C MET A 408 16.08 -3.50 -14.19
N GLN A 409 16.86 -2.44 -14.42
CA GLN A 409 17.24 -1.48 -13.39
C GLN A 409 17.35 -0.06 -13.95
N ILE A 410 17.14 0.92 -13.08
CA ILE A 410 17.38 2.33 -13.39
C ILE A 410 18.89 2.58 -13.36
N THR A 411 19.46 3.08 -14.45
CA THR A 411 20.87 3.46 -14.54
C THR A 411 21.08 4.96 -14.44
N HIS A 412 20.07 5.75 -14.80
CA HIS A 412 20.08 7.20 -14.68
C HIS A 412 18.68 7.69 -14.32
N LEU A 413 18.61 8.64 -13.40
CA LEU A 413 17.38 9.34 -13.01
C LEU A 413 17.67 10.84 -13.03
N GLU A 414 16.88 11.58 -13.80
CA GLU A 414 16.90 13.03 -13.79
C GLU A 414 15.48 13.55 -13.62
N GLN A 415 15.26 14.46 -12.68
CA GLN A 415 14.01 15.19 -12.58
C GLN A 415 14.30 16.66 -12.93
N PRO A 416 13.85 17.16 -14.10
CA PRO A 416 14.16 18.51 -14.54
C PRO A 416 13.56 19.56 -13.60
N GLU A 417 14.20 20.73 -13.51
CA GLU A 417 13.66 21.82 -12.70
C GLU A 417 12.25 22.21 -13.18
N ASP A 418 11.33 22.43 -12.25
CA ASP A 418 9.89 22.64 -12.48
C ASP A 418 9.10 21.46 -13.08
N SER A 419 9.76 20.36 -13.45
CA SER A 419 9.08 19.13 -13.90
C SER A 419 8.59 18.30 -12.72
N VAL A 420 7.35 17.83 -12.84
CA VAL A 420 6.80 16.80 -11.93
C VAL A 420 7.12 15.36 -12.38
N MET A 421 7.72 15.21 -13.55
CA MET A 421 8.08 13.91 -14.13
C MET A 421 9.57 13.65 -13.96
N GLY A 422 9.90 12.41 -13.60
CA GLY A 422 11.26 11.89 -13.63
C GLY A 422 11.55 11.22 -14.97
N LEU A 423 12.75 11.43 -15.50
CA LEU A 423 13.30 10.74 -16.66
C LEU A 423 14.19 9.59 -16.17
N LEU A 424 13.71 8.37 -16.36
CA LEU A 424 14.36 7.13 -15.97
C LEU A 424 14.99 6.48 -17.20
N THR A 425 16.32 6.35 -17.22
CA THR A 425 16.99 5.47 -18.18
C THR A 425 17.11 4.08 -17.57
N VAL A 426 16.66 3.08 -18.33
CA VAL A 426 16.51 1.70 -17.90
C VAL A 426 17.37 0.79 -18.77
N GLN A 427 18.05 -0.16 -18.12
CA GLN A 427 18.84 -1.20 -18.78
C GLN A 427 18.56 -2.57 -18.16
N LEU A 428 18.99 -3.64 -18.83
CA LEU A 428 19.00 -4.97 -18.24
C LEU A 428 19.88 -4.98 -17.00
N LYS A 429 19.40 -5.68 -15.99
CA LYS A 429 20.24 -6.04 -14.87
C LYS A 429 21.31 -7.00 -15.36
N PRO A 430 22.60 -6.76 -15.09
CA PRO A 430 23.67 -7.67 -15.50
C PRO A 430 23.36 -9.09 -15.04
N THR A 431 23.23 -10.03 -15.98
CA THR A 431 23.13 -11.45 -15.64
C THR A 431 24.49 -11.90 -15.12
N THR A 432 24.58 -12.22 -13.84
CA THR A 432 25.80 -12.81 -13.24
C THR A 432 25.95 -14.27 -13.69
N ASN A 433 26.27 -14.49 -14.96
CA ASN A 433 26.75 -15.77 -15.46
C ASN A 433 28.27 -15.84 -15.28
N GLY A 434 28.71 -16.49 -14.20
CA GLY A 434 30.06 -17.03 -14.04
C GLY A 434 31.18 -16.01 -13.76
N ASN A 435 31.65 -16.02 -12.52
CA ASN A 435 32.78 -15.28 -11.94
C ASN A 435 32.55 -13.79 -11.61
N PRO A 436 32.66 -13.39 -10.32
CA PRO A 436 32.50 -11.99 -9.93
C PRO A 436 33.73 -11.19 -10.39
N VAL A 437 33.58 -10.43 -11.46
CA VAL A 437 34.57 -9.43 -11.87
C VAL A 437 34.34 -8.16 -11.03
N LYS A 438 35.40 -7.77 -10.33
CA LYS A 438 35.55 -6.58 -9.49
C LYS A 438 35.24 -5.32 -10.29
N GLU A 439 34.24 -4.53 -9.87
CA GLU A 439 34.21 -3.11 -10.24
C GLU A 439 35.16 -2.32 -9.33
N SER A 440 36.05 -1.58 -9.98
CA SER A 440 37.07 -0.74 -9.40
C SER A 440 36.45 0.50 -8.77
N ALA A 441 36.36 0.48 -7.44
CA ALA A 441 36.27 1.69 -6.64
C ALA A 441 37.63 2.41 -6.68
N SER A 442 37.79 3.34 -7.61
CA SER A 442 38.87 4.33 -7.57
C SER A 442 38.31 5.70 -7.93
N ASP A 443 37.61 6.30 -6.99
CA ASP A 443 37.87 7.68 -6.57
C ASP A 443 36.98 7.99 -5.38
N LEU A 444 37.58 7.93 -4.20
CA LEU A 444 37.29 8.72 -3.00
C LEU A 444 38.30 8.27 -1.94
N ARG A 445 39.54 8.76 -2.07
CA ARG A 445 40.48 8.79 -0.95
C ARG A 445 39.94 9.81 0.06
N ASN A 446 39.59 9.35 1.25
CA ASN A 446 40.26 9.78 2.49
C ASN A 446 39.67 9.08 3.73
N GLY A 447 40.48 8.18 4.30
CA GLY A 447 40.72 8.15 5.74
C GLY A 447 39.68 7.48 6.66
N CYS A 448 39.54 6.17 6.58
CA CYS A 448 39.52 5.27 7.76
C CYS A 448 39.52 3.82 7.29
N THR A 449 40.49 3.03 7.72
CA THR A 449 40.70 1.63 7.35
C THR A 449 39.70 0.68 8.02
N PRO A 450 38.88 -0.09 7.27
CA PRO A 450 38.21 -1.28 7.81
C PRO A 450 39.02 -2.54 7.44
N LYS A 451 39.25 -3.41 8.41
CA LYS A 451 39.82 -4.75 8.21
C LYS A 451 38.95 -5.55 7.22
N SER A 452 39.58 -6.26 6.28
CA SER A 452 38.92 -7.11 5.28
C SER A 452 37.94 -8.13 5.88
N PRO A 453 36.81 -8.44 5.22
CA PRO A 453 35.97 -9.57 5.60
C PRO A 453 36.64 -10.88 5.18
N ILE A 454 36.68 -11.82 6.12
CA ILE A 454 37.12 -13.21 5.92
C ILE A 454 35.98 -13.99 5.28
N THR A 455 36.25 -14.73 4.21
CA THR A 455 35.33 -15.70 3.61
C THR A 455 35.08 -16.86 4.59
N PRO A 456 33.83 -17.19 4.98
CA PRO A 456 33.55 -18.33 5.85
C PRO A 456 33.87 -19.65 5.15
N THR A 457 34.56 -20.53 5.86
CA THR A 457 35.25 -21.73 5.34
C THR A 457 34.42 -23.03 5.37
N SER A 458 33.09 -23.02 5.37
CA SER A 458 32.36 -24.29 5.19
C SER A 458 30.98 -24.18 4.56
N ALA A 459 30.83 -24.72 3.36
CA ALA A 459 29.56 -24.95 2.68
C ALA A 459 28.64 -25.97 3.41
N ASP A 460 29.10 -26.59 4.49
CA ASP A 460 28.39 -27.69 5.21
C ASP A 460 27.61 -27.27 6.47
N GLN A 461 27.80 -26.07 7.01
CA GLN A 461 27.15 -25.68 8.28
C GLN A 461 25.68 -25.29 8.09
N PRO A 462 24.70 -25.76 8.87
CA PRO A 462 23.29 -25.46 8.61
C PRO A 462 22.82 -24.07 9.06
N VAL A 463 21.69 -23.60 8.54
CA VAL A 463 20.86 -22.56 9.17
C VAL A 463 20.14 -23.17 10.39
N LEU A 464 20.25 -22.54 11.55
CA LEU A 464 19.63 -22.97 12.79
C LEU A 464 18.31 -22.22 13.00
N ILE A 465 17.20 -22.94 13.04
CA ILE A 465 15.87 -22.39 13.30
C ILE A 465 15.47 -22.78 14.72
N ILE A 466 15.27 -21.80 15.58
CA ILE A 466 14.88 -22.03 16.98
C ILE A 466 13.37 -21.81 17.09
N GLY A 467 12.62 -22.91 17.19
CA GLY A 467 11.16 -22.97 17.22
C GLY A 467 10.58 -23.72 16.01
N ALA A 468 9.81 -24.78 16.27
CA ALA A 468 9.05 -25.53 15.26
C ALA A 468 7.58 -25.08 15.24
N GLY A 469 7.35 -23.76 15.38
CA GLY A 469 6.05 -23.12 15.14
C GLY A 469 5.75 -22.96 13.65
N ILE A 470 4.61 -22.36 13.32
CA ILE A 470 4.16 -22.21 11.92
C ILE A 470 5.22 -21.50 11.06
N SER A 471 5.72 -20.34 11.50
CA SER A 471 6.69 -19.57 10.73
C SER A 471 8.06 -20.23 10.65
N GLY A 472 8.52 -20.89 11.73
CA GLY A 472 9.77 -21.66 11.72
C GLY A 472 9.73 -22.85 10.76
N LEU A 473 8.61 -23.58 10.72
CA LEU A 473 8.43 -24.69 9.79
C LEU A 473 8.21 -24.22 8.34
N CYS A 474 7.52 -23.09 8.14
CA CYS A 474 7.42 -22.46 6.82
C CYS A 474 8.82 -22.11 6.27
N LEU A 475 9.68 -21.51 7.11
CA LEU A 475 11.06 -21.22 6.74
C LEU A 475 11.84 -22.51 6.45
N ALA A 476 11.68 -23.55 7.28
CA ALA A 476 12.32 -24.85 7.07
C ALA A 476 11.94 -25.48 5.73
N GLN A 477 10.64 -25.49 5.38
CA GLN A 477 10.17 -25.98 4.08
C GLN A 477 10.71 -25.14 2.91
N ALA A 478 10.83 -23.82 3.09
CA ALA A 478 11.46 -22.96 2.10
C ALA A 478 12.94 -23.31 1.88
N LEU A 479 13.69 -23.55 2.95
CA LEU A 479 15.09 -23.96 2.87
C LEU A 479 15.24 -25.36 2.28
N ARG A 480 14.33 -26.29 2.57
CA ARG A 480 14.24 -27.60 1.90
C ARG A 480 14.04 -27.41 0.39
N LYS A 481 13.06 -26.61 -0.02
CA LYS A 481 12.75 -26.31 -1.43
C LYS A 481 13.96 -25.73 -2.16
N SER A 482 14.73 -24.89 -1.49
CA SER A 482 15.96 -24.27 -2.00
C SER A 482 17.24 -25.07 -1.77
N GLN A 483 17.15 -26.30 -1.24
CA GLN A 483 18.29 -27.19 -0.96
C GLN A 483 19.36 -26.58 -0.02
N ILE A 484 18.96 -25.69 0.89
CA ILE A 484 19.86 -25.09 1.88
C ILE A 484 19.87 -25.94 3.15
N PRO A 485 21.03 -26.38 3.67
CA PRO A 485 21.08 -27.15 4.91
C PRO A 485 20.49 -26.39 6.10
N PHE A 486 19.57 -27.00 6.83
CA PHE A 486 18.95 -26.41 8.02
C PHE A 486 18.74 -27.45 9.13
N ARG A 487 18.52 -26.96 10.35
CA ARG A 487 18.07 -27.74 11.51
C ARG A 487 17.09 -26.93 12.34
N VAL A 488 15.99 -27.55 12.75
CA VAL A 488 14.95 -26.93 13.57
C VAL A 488 15.03 -27.49 14.99
N TYR A 489 15.01 -26.63 15.99
CA TYR A 489 15.07 -27.01 17.40
C TYR A 489 13.81 -26.55 18.12
N GLU A 490 13.13 -27.47 18.80
CA GLU A 490 11.87 -27.21 19.51
C GLU A 490 12.01 -27.59 20.98
N ARG A 491 11.54 -26.70 21.87
CA ARG A 491 11.59 -26.92 23.32
C ARG A 491 10.57 -27.96 23.78
N ASP A 492 9.45 -28.09 23.07
CA ASP A 492 8.44 -29.10 23.39
C ASP A 492 9.02 -30.51 23.20
N PRO A 493 8.67 -31.49 24.06
CA PRO A 493 9.27 -32.82 24.01
C PRO A 493 8.78 -33.69 22.84
N ALA A 494 7.65 -33.36 22.22
CA ALA A 494 7.11 -34.05 21.05
C ALA A 494 6.13 -33.15 20.26
N VAL A 495 5.74 -33.61 19.06
CA VAL A 495 4.79 -32.93 18.15
C VAL A 495 3.45 -32.64 18.85
N ASP A 496 2.94 -33.61 19.62
CA ASP A 496 1.62 -33.56 20.26
C ASP A 496 1.65 -33.01 21.70
N SER A 497 2.80 -32.51 22.19
CA SER A 497 2.95 -32.01 23.56
C SER A 497 2.13 -30.74 23.87
N ARG A 498 1.57 -30.10 22.85
CA ARG A 498 0.69 -28.94 22.98
C ARG A 498 -0.62 -29.18 22.23
N PRO A 499 -1.68 -29.64 22.90
CA PRO A 499 -3.04 -29.62 22.35
C PRO A 499 -3.55 -28.16 22.33
N GLN A 500 -2.97 -27.34 21.47
CA GLN A 500 -3.40 -25.95 21.27
C GLN A 500 -4.57 -25.95 20.29
N GLY A 501 -5.78 -26.02 20.83
CA GLY A 501 -7.03 -26.26 20.10
C GLY A 501 -7.52 -25.17 19.16
N TYR A 502 -6.67 -24.27 18.64
CA TYR A 502 -7.12 -23.16 17.78
C TYR A 502 -6.88 -23.36 16.29
N ARG A 503 -7.67 -22.64 15.48
CA ARG A 503 -7.66 -22.66 14.01
C ARG A 503 -7.00 -21.41 13.43
N LEU A 504 -6.37 -21.53 12.28
CA LEU A 504 -5.75 -20.41 11.56
C LEU A 504 -6.60 -20.02 10.36
N LYS A 505 -6.87 -18.72 10.22
CA LYS A 505 -7.50 -18.12 9.04
C LYS A 505 -6.43 -17.39 8.24
N LEU A 506 -6.30 -17.72 6.97
CA LEU A 506 -5.29 -17.16 6.08
C LEU A 506 -5.97 -16.43 4.92
N GLN A 507 -5.54 -15.18 4.67
CA GLN A 507 -5.98 -14.35 3.56
C GLN A 507 -5.05 -14.51 2.34
N GLY A 508 -5.32 -13.75 1.26
CA GLY A 508 -4.61 -13.82 -0.03
C GLY A 508 -3.09 -13.78 0.12
N ASP A 509 -2.55 -12.76 0.78
CA ASP A 509 -1.11 -12.56 0.96
C ASP A 509 -0.40 -13.75 1.63
N ALA A 510 -1.03 -14.36 2.65
CA ALA A 510 -0.46 -15.52 3.33
C ALA A 510 -0.50 -16.76 2.44
N ALA A 511 -1.57 -16.94 1.66
CA ALA A 511 -1.70 -18.06 0.74
C ALA A 511 -0.69 -17.98 -0.42
N GLU A 512 -0.46 -16.78 -0.94
CA GLU A 512 0.56 -16.50 -1.95
C GLU A 512 1.97 -16.72 -1.39
N ALA A 513 2.24 -16.21 -0.18
CA ALA A 513 3.50 -16.45 0.51
C ALA A 513 3.76 -17.96 0.73
N LEU A 514 2.72 -18.73 1.05
CA LEU A 514 2.82 -20.19 1.17
C LEU A 514 3.09 -20.88 -0.18
N SER A 515 2.45 -20.45 -1.28
CA SER A 515 2.74 -21.02 -2.61
C SER A 515 4.17 -20.74 -3.07
N ASP A 516 4.72 -19.57 -2.70
CA ASP A 516 6.09 -19.19 -2.98
C ASP A 516 7.09 -20.11 -2.28
N ILE A 517 6.88 -20.40 -0.99
CA ILE A 517 7.90 -21.05 -0.16
C ILE A 517 7.72 -22.54 0.04
N LEU A 518 6.51 -23.07 -0.05
CA LEU A 518 6.28 -24.49 0.17
C LEU A 518 6.64 -25.29 -1.11
N PRO A 519 7.19 -26.51 -0.97
CA PRO A 519 7.15 -27.51 -2.02
C PRO A 519 5.72 -27.74 -2.51
N LYS A 520 5.57 -28.08 -3.79
CA LYS A 520 4.25 -28.17 -4.45
C LYS A 520 3.32 -29.18 -3.75
N ASP A 521 3.85 -30.34 -3.40
CA ASP A 521 3.19 -31.40 -2.64
C ASP A 521 2.73 -30.93 -1.26
N VAL A 522 3.59 -30.22 -0.52
CA VAL A 522 3.26 -29.67 0.81
C VAL A 522 2.17 -28.59 0.70
N TYR A 523 2.23 -27.74 -0.32
CA TYR A 523 1.19 -26.72 -0.58
C TYR A 523 -0.16 -27.36 -0.96
N GLU A 524 -0.15 -28.38 -1.81
CA GLU A 524 -1.35 -29.14 -2.18
C GLU A 524 -1.96 -29.83 -0.95
N MET A 525 -1.13 -30.43 -0.08
CA MET A 525 -1.59 -30.99 1.20
C MET A 525 -2.25 -29.92 2.08
N PHE A 526 -1.63 -28.73 2.19
CA PHE A 526 -2.22 -27.61 2.91
C PHE A 526 -3.60 -27.23 2.36
N GLN A 527 -3.73 -27.01 1.05
CA GLN A 527 -4.99 -26.60 0.43
C GLN A 527 -6.09 -27.65 0.62
N THR A 528 -5.77 -28.92 0.39
CA THR A 528 -6.73 -30.02 0.47
C THR A 528 -7.12 -30.39 1.91
N SER A 529 -6.33 -30.00 2.90
CA SER A 529 -6.62 -30.16 4.34
C SER A 529 -7.56 -29.09 4.93
N CYS A 530 -7.84 -28.01 4.20
CA CYS A 530 -8.59 -26.88 4.73
C CYS A 530 -10.05 -27.21 5.04
N ALA A 531 -10.57 -26.59 6.10
CA ALA A 531 -11.96 -26.68 6.51
C ALA A 531 -12.86 -25.87 5.56
N THR A 532 -14.11 -26.33 5.39
CA THR A 532 -15.15 -25.62 4.65
C THR A 532 -15.69 -24.48 5.49
N LEU A 533 -15.72 -23.27 4.93
CA LEU A 533 -16.20 -22.08 5.62
C LEU A 533 -17.49 -21.56 4.98
N SER A 534 -18.33 -20.99 5.83
CA SER A 534 -19.48 -20.18 5.42
C SER A 534 -19.29 -18.78 5.97
N ILE A 535 -19.56 -17.77 5.13
CA ILE A 535 -19.38 -16.37 5.50
C ILE A 535 -20.66 -15.88 6.18
N GLY A 536 -20.51 -15.29 7.35
CA GLY A 536 -21.58 -14.66 8.10
C GLY A 536 -21.16 -14.43 9.55
N GLU A 537 -22.03 -13.74 10.28
CA GLU A 537 -21.86 -13.43 11.69
C GLU A 537 -23.19 -13.61 12.43
N THR A 538 -23.11 -14.15 13.65
CA THR A 538 -24.24 -14.24 14.58
C THR A 538 -23.82 -13.71 15.95
N ASP A 539 -24.63 -12.83 16.53
CA ASP A 539 -24.48 -12.37 17.91
C ASP A 539 -25.49 -13.13 18.77
N LEU A 540 -25.04 -13.73 19.87
CA LEU A 540 -25.91 -14.35 20.88
C LEU A 540 -25.81 -13.59 22.19
N ASP A 541 -26.93 -13.56 22.92
CA ASP A 541 -26.97 -13.05 24.29
C ASP A 541 -26.59 -14.19 25.27
N PRO A 542 -25.59 -13.99 26.15
CA PRO A 542 -25.08 -15.06 27.02
C PRO A 542 -26.10 -15.55 28.06
N PHE A 543 -27.06 -14.72 28.48
CA PHE A 543 -27.96 -15.01 29.60
C PHE A 543 -29.32 -15.56 29.17
N THR A 544 -29.76 -15.24 27.96
CA THR A 544 -31.02 -15.72 27.38
C THR A 544 -30.83 -16.79 26.31
N GLY A 545 -29.61 -16.93 25.78
CA GLY A 545 -29.32 -17.81 24.64
C GLY A 545 -29.98 -17.37 23.33
N MET A 546 -30.59 -16.18 23.29
CA MET A 546 -31.29 -15.67 22.13
C MET A 546 -30.33 -15.06 21.10
N VAL A 547 -30.75 -15.11 19.84
CA VAL A 547 -30.04 -14.46 18.73
C VAL A 547 -30.32 -12.95 18.78
N VAL A 548 -29.27 -12.16 19.00
CA VAL A 548 -29.32 -10.69 19.00
C VAL A 548 -29.27 -10.17 17.57
N LYS A 549 -28.31 -10.64 16.77
CA LYS A 549 -28.14 -10.30 15.35
C LYS A 549 -27.68 -11.54 14.59
N SER A 550 -28.03 -11.67 13.31
CA SER A 550 -27.50 -12.75 12.48
C SER A 550 -27.62 -12.39 11.00
N ARG A 551 -26.51 -12.46 10.26
CA ARG A 551 -26.44 -12.10 8.84
C ARG A 551 -25.47 -13.00 8.10
N SER A 552 -25.88 -13.52 6.95
CA SER A 552 -25.00 -14.20 6.00
C SER A 552 -24.14 -13.20 5.21
N GLY A 553 -22.99 -13.65 4.73
CA GLY A 553 -22.07 -12.83 3.95
C GLY A 553 -21.26 -11.86 4.83
N GLY A 554 -20.56 -10.92 4.20
CA GLY A 554 -19.64 -10.01 4.87
C GLY A 554 -20.28 -8.78 5.52
N GLY A 555 -21.58 -8.82 5.84
CA GLY A 555 -22.32 -7.69 6.42
C GLY A 555 -23.00 -6.77 5.38
N LEU A 556 -23.37 -5.55 5.81
CA LEU A 556 -24.11 -4.56 4.99
C LEU A 556 -23.32 -4.04 3.77
N SER A 557 -22.01 -4.22 3.76
CA SER A 557 -21.10 -3.88 2.67
C SER A 557 -20.94 -5.01 1.64
N GLY A 558 -21.69 -6.11 1.74
CA GLY A 558 -21.61 -7.23 0.80
C GLY A 558 -20.45 -8.18 1.08
N LYS A 559 -19.66 -8.54 0.07
CA LYS A 559 -18.56 -9.54 0.17
C LYS A 559 -17.31 -9.04 0.96
N ILE A 560 -17.33 -7.82 1.49
CA ILE A 560 -16.18 -7.14 2.11
C ILE A 560 -15.86 -7.66 3.53
N GLY A 561 -16.77 -8.41 4.18
CA GLY A 561 -16.53 -8.95 5.53
C GLY A 561 -15.89 -10.33 5.58
N LEU A 562 -15.15 -10.59 6.68
CA LEU A 562 -14.65 -11.88 7.22
C LEU A 562 -14.46 -13.04 6.21
N ASN A 563 -13.81 -12.82 5.07
CA ASN A 563 -13.63 -13.84 4.04
C ASN A 563 -12.17 -14.33 3.95
N PRO A 564 -11.70 -15.18 4.87
CA PRO A 564 -10.42 -15.85 4.69
C PRO A 564 -10.53 -16.86 3.53
N HIS A 565 -9.51 -16.91 2.67
CA HIS A 565 -9.46 -17.88 1.58
C HIS A 565 -9.25 -19.31 2.10
N TYR A 566 -8.54 -19.45 3.21
CA TYR A 566 -8.22 -20.75 3.81
C TYR A 566 -8.44 -20.73 5.32
N CYS A 567 -9.00 -21.81 5.84
CA CYS A 567 -9.07 -22.08 7.27
C CYS A 567 -8.49 -23.45 7.54
N VAL A 568 -7.47 -23.53 8.38
CA VAL A 568 -6.77 -24.76 8.68
C VAL A 568 -6.71 -25.02 10.18
N ASP A 569 -6.89 -26.28 10.56
CA ASP A 569 -6.61 -26.74 11.93
C ASP A 569 -5.10 -26.66 12.17
N ARG A 570 -4.68 -26.00 13.26
CA ARG A 570 -3.27 -25.74 13.52
C ARG A 570 -2.44 -27.01 13.66
N SER A 571 -2.95 -28.02 14.36
CA SER A 571 -2.24 -29.29 14.56
C SER A 571 -2.04 -30.03 13.25
N SER A 572 -3.08 -30.05 12.42
CA SER A 572 -3.04 -30.62 11.07
C SER A 572 -2.06 -29.86 10.18
N PHE A 573 -2.09 -28.53 10.20
CA PHE A 573 -1.18 -27.71 9.41
C PHE A 573 0.28 -27.89 9.82
N ARG A 574 0.55 -27.94 11.14
CA ARG A 574 1.90 -28.19 11.66
C ARG A 574 2.43 -29.55 11.19
N LYS A 575 1.60 -30.60 11.20
CA LYS A 575 1.96 -31.93 10.67
C LYS A 575 2.28 -31.88 9.19
N ILE A 576 1.47 -31.17 8.39
CA ILE A 576 1.73 -30.95 6.96
C ILE A 576 3.07 -30.23 6.74
N LEU A 577 3.34 -29.16 7.50
CA LEU A 577 4.60 -28.43 7.40
C LEU A 577 5.81 -29.24 7.88
N MET A 578 5.61 -30.30 8.66
CA MET A 578 6.68 -31.20 9.09
C MET A 578 6.99 -32.30 8.06
N ALA A 579 6.11 -32.52 7.08
CA ALA A 579 6.26 -33.59 6.10
C ALA A 579 7.60 -33.52 5.37
N ASP A 580 8.31 -34.65 5.37
CA ASP A 580 9.64 -34.90 4.80
C ASP A 580 10.79 -34.03 5.36
N ILE A 581 10.55 -33.34 6.48
CA ILE A 581 11.60 -32.60 7.20
C ILE A 581 11.76 -33.08 8.65
N GLU A 582 11.08 -34.14 9.06
CA GLU A 582 11.04 -34.65 10.42
C GLU A 582 12.45 -34.96 10.96
N GLN A 583 13.32 -35.52 10.12
CA GLN A 583 14.72 -35.81 10.44
C GLN A 583 15.57 -34.57 10.75
N HIS A 584 15.11 -33.38 10.37
CA HIS A 584 15.78 -32.10 10.64
C HIS A 584 15.22 -31.39 11.88
N ILE A 585 14.22 -31.96 12.56
CA ILE A 585 13.55 -31.37 13.72
C ILE A 585 13.98 -32.10 15.00
N PHE A 586 14.49 -31.35 15.96
CA PHE A 586 14.98 -31.86 17.24
C PHE A 586 14.13 -31.32 18.39
N PHE A 587 13.31 -32.19 18.98
CA PHE A 587 12.45 -31.89 20.13
C PHE A 587 13.20 -31.94 21.47
N GLY A 588 12.63 -31.33 22.50
CA GLY A 588 13.22 -31.22 23.84
C GLY A 588 14.46 -30.31 23.90
N LYS A 589 14.66 -29.45 22.89
CA LYS A 589 15.84 -28.58 22.74
C LYS A 589 15.47 -27.13 22.99
N GLU A 590 15.45 -26.74 24.27
CA GLU A 590 15.27 -25.34 24.67
C GLU A 590 16.61 -24.59 24.59
N LEU A 591 16.66 -23.51 23.81
CA LEU A 591 17.86 -22.69 23.68
C LEU A 591 18.14 -21.98 25.01
N ASP A 592 19.38 -22.05 25.49
CA ASP A 592 19.86 -21.34 26.67
C ASP A 592 20.59 -20.05 26.27
N SER A 593 21.53 -20.16 25.32
CA SER A 593 22.34 -19.04 24.85
C SER A 593 22.89 -19.28 23.44
N TYR A 594 23.39 -18.21 22.79
CA TYR A 594 24.09 -18.30 21.52
C TYR A 594 25.29 -17.35 21.49
N LYS A 595 26.30 -17.67 20.67
CA LYS A 595 27.48 -16.85 20.43
C LYS A 595 27.77 -16.78 18.94
N THR A 596 28.08 -15.58 18.45
CA THR A 596 28.47 -15.32 17.06
C THR A 596 29.97 -15.08 16.96
N ASP A 597 30.62 -15.73 15.99
CA ASP A 597 32.00 -15.50 15.60
C ASP A 597 32.01 -14.91 14.18
N ALA A 598 32.12 -13.58 14.10
CA ALA A 598 32.07 -12.85 12.83
C ALA A 598 33.30 -13.07 11.96
N GLU A 599 34.45 -13.39 12.57
CA GLU A 599 35.67 -13.68 11.81
C GLU A 599 35.58 -15.03 11.11
N ARG A 600 34.92 -16.00 11.74
CA ARG A 600 34.73 -17.34 11.17
C ARG A 600 33.41 -17.52 10.42
N GLY A 601 32.47 -16.59 10.56
CA GLY A 601 31.11 -16.69 10.01
C GLY A 601 30.31 -17.84 10.62
N VAL A 602 30.51 -18.11 11.92
CA VAL A 602 29.89 -19.23 12.64
C VAL A 602 29.06 -18.72 13.80
N VAL A 603 27.85 -19.24 13.95
CA VAL A 603 27.04 -19.11 15.15
C VAL A 603 26.99 -20.43 15.92
N THR A 604 27.17 -20.36 17.23
CA THR A 604 27.10 -21.51 18.15
C THR A 604 25.92 -21.33 19.08
N ALA A 605 24.98 -22.28 19.06
CA ALA A 605 23.81 -22.33 19.94
C ALA A 605 24.01 -23.39 21.02
N THR A 606 23.74 -23.01 22.28
CA THR A 606 23.82 -23.88 23.46
C THR A 606 22.43 -24.07 24.03
N PHE A 607 22.03 -25.33 24.24
CA PHE A 607 20.73 -25.71 24.80
C PHE A 607 20.82 -26.01 26.29
N LYS A 608 19.68 -25.98 26.99
CA LYS A 608 19.61 -26.22 28.45
C LYS A 608 20.08 -27.60 28.89
N ASP A 609 20.07 -28.58 28.01
CA ASP A 609 20.62 -29.93 28.25
C ASP A 609 22.15 -30.01 28.08
N GLY A 610 22.81 -28.87 27.83
CA GLY A 610 24.24 -28.76 27.60
C GLY A 610 24.67 -29.04 26.16
N HIS A 611 23.76 -29.50 25.29
CA HIS A 611 24.07 -29.76 23.89
C HIS A 611 24.43 -28.45 23.17
N THR A 612 25.41 -28.50 22.28
CA THR A 612 25.89 -27.34 21.52
C THR A 612 25.93 -27.66 20.03
N VAL A 613 25.42 -26.74 19.21
CA VAL A 613 25.39 -26.89 17.75
C VAL A 613 25.94 -25.66 17.06
N LYS A 614 26.60 -25.87 15.92
CA LYS A 614 27.16 -24.80 15.09
C LYS A 614 26.35 -24.67 13.80
N GLY A 615 26.22 -23.45 13.32
CA GLY A 615 25.57 -23.12 12.06
C GLY A 615 26.14 -21.85 11.44
N ARG A 616 25.67 -21.54 10.23
CA ARG A 616 26.04 -20.33 9.49
C ARG A 616 25.15 -19.11 9.79
N PHE A 617 23.93 -19.37 10.25
CA PHE A 617 22.92 -18.37 10.54
C PHE A 617 21.95 -18.93 11.59
N ILE A 618 21.43 -18.11 12.49
CA ILE A 618 20.43 -18.50 13.51
C ILE A 618 19.20 -17.59 13.44
N VAL A 619 18.03 -18.19 13.53
CA VAL A 619 16.73 -17.50 13.49
C VAL A 619 15.92 -17.83 14.73
N GLY A 620 15.47 -16.81 15.45
CA GLY A 620 14.49 -16.96 16.53
C GLY A 620 13.05 -16.97 16.02
N ALA A 621 12.39 -18.12 16.11
CA ALA A 621 10.99 -18.36 15.76
C ALA A 621 10.21 -19.06 16.90
N ASP A 622 10.71 -18.94 18.14
CA ASP A 622 10.24 -19.61 19.36
C ASP A 622 9.31 -18.74 20.23
N GLY A 623 8.81 -17.64 19.66
CA GLY A 623 7.75 -16.80 20.22
C GLY A 623 8.19 -15.89 21.37
N LEU A 624 7.23 -15.55 22.24
CA LEU A 624 7.33 -14.51 23.27
C LEU A 624 8.59 -14.59 24.17
N HIS A 625 9.06 -15.81 24.45
CA HIS A 625 10.16 -16.07 25.38
C HIS A 625 11.51 -16.27 24.68
N SER A 626 11.60 -15.94 23.39
CA SER A 626 12.80 -16.15 22.58
C SER A 626 14.07 -15.60 23.24
N VAL A 627 15.06 -16.47 23.43
CA VAL A 627 16.39 -16.09 23.92
C VAL A 627 17.08 -15.16 22.93
N ILE A 628 16.93 -15.43 21.64
CA ILE A 628 17.53 -14.63 20.57
C ILE A 628 16.98 -13.21 20.62
N ARG A 629 15.65 -13.08 20.69
CA ARG A 629 14.99 -11.77 20.86
C ARG A 629 15.55 -10.98 22.04
N ARG A 630 15.66 -11.59 23.22
CA ARG A 630 16.12 -10.91 24.45
C ARG A 630 17.54 -10.35 24.36
N ASN A 631 18.39 -10.98 23.56
CA ASN A 631 19.79 -10.58 23.38
C ASN A 631 20.00 -9.69 22.15
N HIS A 632 19.09 -9.74 21.16
CA HIS A 632 19.27 -9.09 19.87
C HIS A 632 18.40 -7.83 19.68
N ILE A 633 17.25 -7.74 20.34
CA ILE A 633 16.28 -6.64 20.19
C ILE A 633 16.18 -5.81 21.48
N PRO A 634 15.97 -4.46 21.40
CA PRO A 634 15.81 -3.60 22.57
C PRO A 634 14.78 -4.07 23.61
N LYS A 635 15.11 -3.88 24.90
CA LYS A 635 14.24 -4.18 26.04
C LYS A 635 13.19 -3.08 26.21
N SER A 636 11.97 -3.28 25.68
CA SER A 636 10.71 -2.57 26.06
C SER A 636 9.54 -2.78 25.08
N LEU A 637 9.68 -3.61 24.03
CA LEU A 637 8.72 -3.64 22.92
C LEU A 637 7.41 -4.36 23.17
N LEU A 638 7.30 -5.06 24.29
CA LEU A 638 6.14 -5.90 24.60
C LEU A 638 5.33 -5.24 25.70
N LYS A 639 4.03 -5.23 25.47
CA LYS A 639 3.00 -4.64 26.32
C LYS A 639 2.09 -5.74 26.83
N ASP A 640 1.92 -5.76 28.14
CA ASP A 640 0.89 -6.55 28.77
C ASP A 640 -0.45 -5.85 28.58
N THR A 641 -1.34 -6.45 27.77
CA THR A 641 -2.64 -5.86 27.45
C THR A 641 -3.60 -5.87 28.65
N GLY A 642 -3.26 -6.61 29.71
CA GLY A 642 -4.15 -6.84 30.86
C GLY A 642 -5.24 -7.88 30.59
N ALA A 643 -5.23 -8.53 29.42
CA ALA A 643 -6.21 -9.54 29.03
C ALA A 643 -5.64 -10.97 29.08
N ALA A 644 -6.57 -11.92 29.23
CA ALA A 644 -6.32 -13.34 29.09
C ALA A 644 -7.29 -13.95 28.07
N CYS A 645 -6.91 -15.08 27.50
CA CYS A 645 -7.72 -15.81 26.53
C CYS A 645 -7.65 -17.31 26.83
N ILE A 646 -8.80 -17.98 26.86
CA ILE A 646 -8.88 -19.44 26.81
C ILE A 646 -9.31 -19.86 25.42
N TYR A 647 -8.48 -20.64 24.73
CA TYR A 647 -8.91 -21.37 23.54
C TYR A 647 -9.42 -22.74 23.91
N GLY A 648 -10.40 -23.25 23.16
CA GLY A 648 -10.81 -24.64 23.26
C GLY A 648 -11.53 -25.15 22.03
N LYS A 649 -11.86 -26.44 22.09
CA LYS A 649 -12.66 -27.13 21.07
C LYS A 649 -13.79 -27.91 21.73
N THR A 650 -14.94 -27.88 21.09
CA THR A 650 -16.10 -28.70 21.47
C THR A 650 -16.50 -29.56 20.28
N PRO A 651 -16.40 -30.89 20.33
CA PRO A 651 -16.83 -31.76 19.24
C PRO A 651 -18.28 -31.47 18.82
N LEU A 652 -18.56 -31.41 17.52
CA LEU A 652 -19.91 -31.16 16.98
C LEU A 652 -20.76 -32.44 17.04
N THR A 653 -21.07 -32.91 18.25
CA THR A 653 -21.92 -34.09 18.47
C THR A 653 -23.40 -33.77 18.29
N PRO A 654 -24.27 -34.77 18.07
CA PRO A 654 -25.72 -34.58 18.07
C PRO A 654 -26.24 -33.92 19.35
N GLU A 655 -25.60 -34.16 20.49
CA GLU A 655 -25.97 -33.55 21.77
C GLU A 655 -25.70 -32.05 21.79
N VAL A 656 -24.52 -31.61 21.31
CA VAL A 656 -24.19 -30.18 21.18
C VAL A 656 -25.16 -29.50 20.22
N LEU A 657 -25.46 -30.13 19.08
CA LEU A 657 -26.40 -29.59 18.08
C LEU A 657 -27.84 -29.50 18.58
N ALA A 658 -28.25 -30.37 19.51
CA ALA A 658 -29.58 -30.34 20.11
C ALA A 658 -29.73 -29.25 21.18
N LYS A 659 -28.64 -28.91 21.88
CA LYS A 659 -28.65 -27.93 22.99
C LYS A 659 -28.27 -26.52 22.55
N PHE A 660 -27.31 -26.38 21.63
CA PHE A 660 -26.76 -25.08 21.22
C PHE A 660 -27.62 -24.39 20.14
N PRO A 661 -27.77 -23.05 20.13
CA PRO A 661 -28.60 -22.37 19.15
C PRO A 661 -28.20 -22.64 17.69
N GLU A 662 -29.18 -23.05 16.87
CA GLU A 662 -28.96 -23.45 15.47
C GLU A 662 -28.24 -22.38 14.63
N LYS A 663 -28.56 -21.10 14.84
CA LYS A 663 -27.89 -19.99 14.12
C LYS A 663 -26.44 -19.76 14.56
N GLY A 664 -26.05 -20.23 15.75
CA GLY A 664 -24.69 -20.08 16.27
C GLY A 664 -23.69 -21.07 15.68
N VAL A 665 -24.15 -22.13 15.00
CA VAL A 665 -23.26 -23.13 14.35
C VAL A 665 -23.16 -22.97 12.83
N ARG A 666 -23.63 -21.84 12.27
CA ARG A 666 -23.61 -21.60 10.81
C ARG A 666 -22.26 -21.04 10.33
N TRP A 667 -21.69 -20.13 11.11
CA TRP A 667 -20.50 -19.34 10.77
C TRP A 667 -19.93 -18.72 12.08
N MET A 668 -19.12 -17.67 11.98
CA MET A 668 -18.56 -17.00 13.15
C MET A 668 -19.66 -16.46 14.07
N THR A 669 -19.56 -16.72 15.36
CA THR A 669 -20.53 -16.28 16.35
C THR A 669 -19.82 -15.57 17.50
N VAL A 670 -20.41 -14.47 17.96
CA VAL A 670 -19.92 -13.64 19.05
C VAL A 670 -20.92 -13.67 20.20
N VAL A 671 -20.42 -13.82 21.43
CA VAL A 671 -21.21 -13.67 22.66
C VAL A 671 -20.46 -12.68 23.55
N SER A 672 -21.09 -11.56 23.90
CA SER A 672 -20.45 -10.51 24.71
C SER A 672 -21.18 -10.37 26.04
N ASP A 673 -20.51 -10.75 27.13
CA ASP A 673 -20.96 -10.60 28.50
C ASP A 673 -20.46 -9.26 29.06
N HIS A 674 -21.39 -8.34 29.28
CA HIS A 674 -21.15 -7.03 29.85
C HIS A 674 -21.62 -6.99 31.31
N ALA A 675 -20.79 -6.43 32.19
CA ALA A 675 -21.13 -6.25 33.59
C ALA A 675 -22.41 -5.39 33.75
N PRO A 676 -23.28 -5.70 34.74
CA PRO A 676 -24.42 -4.86 35.07
C PRO A 676 -24.03 -3.42 35.40
N MET A 677 -24.94 -2.47 35.15
CA MET A 677 -24.69 -1.02 35.23
C MET A 677 -23.94 -0.57 36.49
N LEU A 678 -24.38 -0.99 37.68
CA LEU A 678 -23.73 -0.60 38.93
C LEU A 678 -22.28 -1.12 39.03
N GLN A 679 -22.02 -2.36 38.62
CA GLN A 679 -20.66 -2.92 38.63
C GLN A 679 -19.75 -2.18 37.64
N SER A 680 -20.26 -1.87 36.44
CA SER A 680 -19.54 -1.10 35.44
C SER A 680 -19.17 0.29 35.94
N CYS A 681 -20.03 0.97 36.71
CA CYS A 681 -19.77 2.31 37.24
C CYS A 681 -18.69 2.34 38.33
N PHE A 682 -18.63 1.34 39.20
CA PHE A 682 -17.73 1.37 40.37
C PHE A 682 -16.38 0.71 40.13
N ILE A 683 -16.32 -0.28 39.23
CA ILE A 683 -15.13 -1.12 39.05
C ILE A 683 -14.45 -0.85 37.71
N GLY A 684 -15.21 -0.37 36.71
CA GLY A 684 -14.75 -0.23 35.32
C GLY A 684 -14.46 -1.61 34.73
N ASP A 685 -15.31 -2.11 33.84
CA ASP A 685 -15.17 -3.50 33.36
C ASP A 685 -15.13 -3.60 31.83
N SER A 686 -14.20 -4.41 31.35
CA SER A 686 -14.10 -4.84 29.94
C SER A 686 -14.95 -6.12 29.79
N PRO A 687 -15.69 -6.30 28.68
CA PRO A 687 -16.54 -7.47 28.53
C PRO A 687 -15.75 -8.77 28.50
N VAL A 688 -16.38 -9.86 28.97
CA VAL A 688 -15.93 -11.22 28.64
C VAL A 688 -16.59 -11.60 27.32
N THR A 689 -15.78 -11.83 26.29
CA THR A 689 -16.26 -12.10 24.94
C THR A 689 -15.87 -13.50 24.50
N LEU A 690 -16.85 -14.27 24.05
CA LEU A 690 -16.67 -15.54 23.39
C LEU A 690 -16.74 -15.34 21.87
N LEU A 691 -15.66 -15.69 21.18
CA LEU A 691 -15.64 -15.88 19.74
C LEU A 691 -15.69 -17.37 19.44
N LEU A 692 -16.62 -17.82 18.62
CA LEU A 692 -16.71 -19.22 18.23
C LEU A 692 -16.97 -19.38 16.73
N GLU A 693 -16.55 -20.52 16.19
CA GLU A 693 -16.75 -20.83 14.77
C GLU A 693 -16.79 -22.35 14.54
N PRO A 694 -17.74 -22.86 13.75
CA PRO A 694 -17.78 -24.25 13.36
C PRO A 694 -16.68 -24.58 12.35
N ILE A 695 -15.93 -25.64 12.61
CA ILE A 695 -14.90 -26.18 11.73
C ILE A 695 -15.39 -27.52 11.20
N ARG A 696 -15.62 -27.58 9.89
CA ARG A 696 -16.14 -28.76 9.18
C ARG A 696 -15.22 -29.16 8.05
N PHE A 697 -14.95 -30.45 7.92
CA PHE A 697 -14.09 -30.97 6.86
C PHE A 697 -14.90 -31.74 5.82
N SER A 698 -14.59 -31.50 4.54
CA SER A 698 -15.25 -32.19 3.44
C SER A 698 -14.88 -33.68 3.43
N LYS A 699 -15.74 -34.54 2.84
CA LYS A 699 -15.42 -35.97 2.63
C LYS A 699 -14.13 -36.15 1.82
N ALA A 700 -13.88 -35.26 0.84
CA ALA A 700 -12.66 -35.28 0.03
C ALA A 700 -11.42 -35.03 0.90
N SER A 701 -11.46 -33.97 1.73
CA SER A 701 -10.36 -33.66 2.67
C SER A 701 -10.08 -34.81 3.64
N ARG A 702 -11.12 -35.43 4.20
CA ARG A 702 -10.99 -36.58 5.12
C ARG A 702 -10.46 -37.85 4.46
N SER A 703 -10.70 -38.03 3.17
CA SER A 703 -10.16 -39.18 2.42
C SER A 703 -8.66 -39.06 2.14
N GLN A 704 -8.13 -37.84 2.15
CA GLN A 704 -6.73 -37.55 1.82
C GLN A 704 -5.87 -37.30 3.07
N HIS A 705 -6.47 -36.85 4.17
CA HIS A 705 -5.75 -36.39 5.35
C HIS A 705 -6.35 -36.95 6.64
N SER A 706 -5.49 -37.23 7.62
CA SER A 706 -5.90 -37.54 8.98
C SER A 706 -6.29 -36.25 9.72
N LEU A 707 -7.57 -35.86 9.57
CA LEU A 707 -8.15 -34.64 10.11
C LEU A 707 -8.99 -34.94 11.37
N PRO A 708 -9.10 -34.00 12.33
CA PRO A 708 -9.96 -34.18 13.49
C PRO A 708 -11.44 -34.30 13.10
N GLU A 709 -12.27 -34.84 14.00
CA GLU A 709 -13.73 -34.76 13.89
C GLU A 709 -14.20 -33.31 13.79
N ASP A 710 -15.38 -33.06 13.21
CA ASP A 710 -15.94 -31.70 13.13
C ASP A 710 -16.12 -31.12 14.55
N TYR A 711 -15.77 -29.84 14.75
CA TYR A 711 -15.78 -29.22 16.07
C TYR A 711 -16.15 -27.73 16.03
N LEU A 712 -16.63 -27.19 17.16
CA LEU A 712 -16.70 -25.76 17.42
C LEU A 712 -15.37 -25.31 17.99
N TYR A 713 -14.67 -24.47 17.24
CA TYR A 713 -13.56 -23.68 17.78
C TYR A 713 -14.14 -22.57 18.65
N TRP A 714 -13.51 -22.28 19.78
CA TRP A 714 -13.86 -21.10 20.57
C TRP A 714 -12.66 -20.45 21.28
N ALA A 715 -12.80 -19.15 21.51
CA ALA A 715 -11.88 -18.30 22.25
C ALA A 715 -12.67 -17.41 23.22
N LEU A 716 -12.47 -17.61 24.52
CA LEU A 716 -13.06 -16.79 25.58
C LEU A 716 -12.02 -15.78 26.06
N ILE A 717 -12.27 -14.49 25.81
CA ILE A 717 -11.31 -13.39 25.97
C ILE A 717 -11.87 -12.33 26.89
N GLY A 718 -11.07 -11.83 27.82
CA GLY A 718 -11.49 -10.72 28.69
C GLY A 718 -10.36 -10.26 29.61
N PRO A 719 -10.67 -9.39 30.59
CA PRO A 719 -9.68 -8.87 31.53
C PRO A 719 -9.13 -10.02 32.40
N GLU A 720 -7.82 -10.12 32.53
CA GLU A 720 -7.19 -11.26 33.23
C GLU A 720 -7.68 -11.49 34.67
N PRO A 721 -8.06 -10.48 35.49
CA PRO A 721 -8.65 -10.74 36.80
C PRO A 721 -9.87 -11.70 36.79
N ARG A 722 -10.61 -11.78 35.68
CA ARG A 722 -11.72 -12.74 35.49
C ARG A 722 -11.25 -14.18 35.21
N PHE A 723 -9.97 -14.35 34.85
CA PHE A 723 -9.34 -15.61 34.49
C PHE A 723 -8.39 -16.12 35.59
N ARG A 724 -8.75 -15.85 36.86
CA ARG A 724 -8.02 -16.34 38.04
C ARG A 724 -8.82 -17.42 38.76
N PHE A 725 -8.12 -18.35 39.41
CA PHE A 725 -8.77 -19.35 40.25
C PHE A 725 -9.27 -18.73 41.57
N PRO A 726 -10.30 -19.32 42.21
CA PRO A 726 -10.88 -18.82 43.47
C PRO A 726 -9.89 -18.69 44.64
N ASP A 727 -8.77 -19.43 44.61
CA ASP A 727 -7.68 -19.34 45.59
C ASP A 727 -6.74 -18.14 45.38
N GLY A 728 -7.04 -17.28 44.40
CA GLY A 728 -6.26 -16.09 44.08
C GLY A 728 -4.95 -16.40 43.33
N THR A 729 -4.71 -17.64 42.92
CA THR A 729 -3.54 -17.96 42.10
C THR A 729 -3.67 -17.31 40.72
N SER A 730 -2.69 -16.46 40.41
CA SER A 730 -2.55 -15.83 39.09
C SER A 730 -2.09 -16.88 38.08
N ALA A 731 -2.67 -16.87 36.88
CA ALA A 731 -2.16 -17.59 35.72
C ALA A 731 -0.67 -17.27 35.44
N SER A 732 -0.15 -16.13 35.91
CA SER A 732 1.26 -15.76 35.80
C SER A 732 2.22 -16.55 36.71
N LYS A 733 1.73 -17.32 37.70
CA LYS A 733 2.57 -18.33 38.40
C LYS A 733 2.70 -19.65 37.62
N VAL A 734 1.91 -19.82 36.56
CA VAL A 734 1.98 -20.94 35.61
C VAL A 734 3.05 -20.70 34.53
N GLY A 735 3.75 -19.55 34.55
CA GLY A 735 4.89 -19.24 33.68
C GLY A 735 6.15 -20.10 33.88
N GLY A 736 6.13 -21.01 34.87
CA GLY A 736 7.17 -22.01 35.10
C GLY A 736 6.71 -23.47 34.96
N LEU A 737 5.43 -23.71 34.63
CA LEU A 737 4.95 -25.07 34.42
C LEU A 737 5.35 -25.50 33.01
N THR A 738 6.26 -26.48 32.96
CA THR A 738 6.39 -27.37 31.80
C THR A 738 4.98 -27.68 31.28
N SER A 739 4.74 -27.32 30.02
CA SER A 739 3.50 -27.62 29.31
C SER A 739 3.15 -29.10 29.49
N GLY A 740 2.25 -29.44 30.43
CA GLY A 740 2.00 -30.85 30.77
C GLY A 740 1.19 -31.19 32.02
N GLN A 741 0.88 -30.28 32.96
CA GLN A 741 0.03 -30.59 34.13
C GLN A 741 -0.84 -29.36 34.45
N VAL A 742 -2.18 -29.33 34.38
CA VAL A 742 -3.23 -30.35 34.23
C VAL A 742 -4.21 -29.87 33.13
N PRO A 743 -4.55 -30.67 32.11
CA PRO A 743 -5.46 -30.26 31.02
C PRO A 743 -6.87 -29.84 31.46
N ASN A 744 -7.23 -29.99 32.74
CA ASN A 744 -8.57 -29.64 33.26
C ASN A 744 -8.71 -28.20 33.73
N ASP A 745 -7.63 -27.46 34.02
CA ASP A 745 -7.76 -26.19 34.76
C ASP A 745 -8.33 -25.06 33.88
N ALA A 746 -7.90 -24.94 32.63
CA ALA A 746 -8.47 -23.98 31.68
C ALA A 746 -9.93 -24.32 31.34
N ALA A 747 -10.27 -25.61 31.22
CA ALA A 747 -11.63 -26.07 31.01
C ALA A 747 -12.53 -25.75 32.21
N ASN A 748 -12.08 -26.06 33.43
CA ASN A 748 -12.78 -25.73 34.68
C ASN A 748 -12.97 -24.22 34.84
N LEU A 749 -11.96 -23.42 34.50
CA LEU A 749 -12.04 -21.96 34.55
C LEU A 749 -13.06 -21.43 33.54
N SER A 750 -13.14 -21.99 32.33
CA SER A 750 -14.18 -21.61 31.36
C SER A 750 -15.60 -21.89 31.90
N LEU A 751 -15.79 -22.99 32.62
CA LEU A 751 -17.05 -23.32 33.29
C LEU A 751 -17.34 -22.39 34.48
N ALA A 752 -16.34 -21.96 35.23
CA ALA A 752 -16.52 -21.02 36.33
C ALA A 752 -16.87 -19.62 35.82
N ILE A 753 -16.19 -19.12 34.79
CA ILE A 753 -16.46 -17.80 34.18
C ILE A 753 -17.89 -17.72 33.63
N THR A 754 -18.39 -18.83 33.10
CA THR A 754 -19.70 -18.88 32.42
C THR A 754 -20.81 -19.45 33.30
N GLU A 755 -20.64 -19.49 34.64
CA GLU A 755 -21.58 -20.11 35.59
C GLU A 755 -23.03 -19.65 35.41
N GLU A 756 -23.22 -18.35 35.21
CA GLU A 756 -24.52 -17.71 35.04
C GLU A 756 -25.01 -17.68 33.58
N TRP A 757 -24.22 -18.20 32.63
CA TRP A 757 -24.62 -18.19 31.23
C TRP A 757 -25.74 -19.21 30.98
N HIS A 758 -26.62 -18.88 30.05
CA HIS A 758 -27.76 -19.71 29.67
C HIS A 758 -27.31 -21.13 29.32
N PRO A 759 -28.03 -22.20 29.77
CA PRO A 759 -27.64 -23.58 29.52
C PRO A 759 -27.40 -23.91 28.03
N SER A 760 -28.12 -23.26 27.11
CA SER A 760 -27.93 -23.46 25.67
C SER A 760 -26.58 -22.97 25.16
N ILE A 761 -25.98 -21.94 25.78
CA ILE A 761 -24.63 -21.46 25.44
C ILE A 761 -23.60 -22.24 26.25
N ARG A 762 -23.82 -22.36 27.56
CA ARG A 762 -22.93 -23.04 28.51
C ARG A 762 -22.63 -24.49 28.11
N CYS A 763 -23.56 -25.19 27.48
CA CYS A 763 -23.39 -26.59 27.07
C CYS A 763 -22.12 -26.85 26.22
N MET A 764 -21.63 -25.85 25.47
CA MET A 764 -20.40 -26.02 24.69
C MET A 764 -19.15 -26.16 25.56
N PHE A 765 -19.13 -25.53 26.74
CA PHE A 765 -18.05 -25.67 27.71
C PHE A 765 -18.22 -26.96 28.53
N GLU A 766 -19.45 -27.40 28.79
CA GLU A 766 -19.71 -28.68 29.48
C GLU A 766 -19.32 -29.90 28.63
N LEU A 767 -19.48 -29.79 27.31
CA LEU A 767 -19.20 -30.85 26.34
C LEU A 767 -17.86 -30.65 25.60
N GLN A 768 -16.99 -29.78 26.10
CA GLN A 768 -15.69 -29.47 25.47
C GLN A 768 -14.71 -30.66 25.56
N ASP A 769 -13.75 -30.74 24.63
CA ASP A 769 -12.56 -31.59 24.82
C ASP A 769 -11.62 -30.88 25.80
N THR A 770 -11.71 -31.24 27.09
CA THR A 770 -10.96 -30.57 28.16
C THR A 770 -9.46 -30.57 27.89
N ARG A 771 -8.95 -31.59 27.19
CA ARG A 771 -7.53 -31.69 26.85
C ARG A 771 -7.05 -30.63 25.87
N GLN A 772 -7.95 -29.96 25.15
CA GLN A 772 -7.62 -28.93 24.15
C GLN A 772 -7.89 -27.51 24.64
N ALA A 773 -8.27 -27.35 25.91
CA ALA A 773 -8.42 -26.04 26.54
C ALA A 773 -7.03 -25.47 26.93
N THR A 774 -6.73 -24.24 26.51
CA THR A 774 -5.45 -23.58 26.84
C THR A 774 -5.67 -22.12 27.20
N LEU A 775 -5.24 -21.75 28.42
CA LEU A 775 -5.19 -20.36 28.89
C LEU A 775 -3.88 -19.70 28.44
N ILE A 776 -3.98 -18.50 27.85
CA ILE A 776 -2.83 -17.66 27.49
C ILE A 776 -3.00 -16.24 28.02
N ARG A 777 -1.88 -15.61 28.37
CA ARG A 777 -1.82 -14.16 28.57
C ARG A 777 -1.76 -13.47 27.21
N VAL A 778 -2.57 -12.41 27.02
CA VAL A 778 -2.55 -11.63 25.79
C VAL A 778 -1.48 -10.57 25.88
N VAL A 779 -0.39 -10.78 25.16
CA VAL A 779 0.74 -9.84 25.06
C VAL A 779 0.83 -9.34 23.62
N SER A 780 1.08 -8.05 23.46
CA SER A 780 1.24 -7.44 22.14
C SER A 780 2.54 -6.66 22.06
N SER A 781 3.13 -6.57 20.88
CA SER A 781 4.14 -5.55 20.60
C SER A 781 3.48 -4.19 20.35
N VAL A 782 4.28 -3.12 20.37
CA VAL A 782 3.85 -1.78 19.95
C VAL A 782 3.92 -1.66 18.43
N PRO A 783 3.05 -0.85 17.78
CA PRO A 783 3.09 -0.67 16.32
C PRO A 783 4.46 -0.24 15.80
N ASP A 784 5.05 0.77 16.45
CA ASP A 784 6.35 1.32 16.10
C ASP A 784 7.47 0.50 16.74
N VAL A 785 7.66 -0.73 16.24
CA VAL A 785 8.80 -1.58 16.63
C VAL A 785 10.09 -0.82 16.23
N PRO A 786 10.98 -0.46 17.16
CA PRO A 786 12.20 0.28 16.86
C PRO A 786 13.17 -0.60 16.10
N ALA A 787 13.97 0.04 15.24
CA ALA A 787 15.07 -0.63 14.56
C ALA A 787 16.16 -1.08 15.54
N TRP A 788 16.83 -2.17 15.20
CA TRP A 788 18.04 -2.65 15.89
C TRP A 788 19.16 -2.84 14.88
N GLN A 789 20.38 -3.07 15.39
CA GLN A 789 21.55 -3.26 14.54
C GLN A 789 21.45 -4.61 13.81
N PRO A 790 21.40 -4.62 12.46
CA PRO A 790 21.29 -5.85 11.70
C PRO A 790 22.53 -6.73 11.86
N SER A 791 22.34 -8.05 11.85
CA SER A 791 23.43 -9.03 11.91
C SER A 791 23.46 -9.90 10.66
N SER A 792 24.65 -10.23 10.17
CA SER A 792 24.82 -11.22 9.10
C SER A 792 24.63 -12.67 9.56
N MET A 793 24.44 -12.91 10.86
CA MET A 793 24.36 -14.26 11.44
C MET A 793 23.12 -14.53 12.28
N VAL A 794 22.35 -13.50 12.62
CA VAL A 794 21.26 -13.58 13.61
C VAL A 794 20.09 -12.76 13.12
N THR A 795 18.89 -13.33 13.21
CA THR A 795 17.65 -12.55 13.15
C THR A 795 16.52 -13.30 13.86
N VAL A 796 15.30 -12.77 13.75
CA VAL A 796 14.10 -13.19 14.47
C VAL A 796 12.88 -12.96 13.57
N LEU A 797 11.80 -13.71 13.78
CA LEU A 797 10.57 -13.56 12.99
C LEU A 797 9.31 -13.95 13.77
N GLY A 798 8.13 -13.53 13.26
CA GLY A 798 6.84 -13.84 13.85
C GLY A 798 6.68 -13.34 15.29
N ASP A 799 6.03 -14.14 16.14
CA ASP A 799 5.73 -13.82 17.54
C ASP A 799 6.98 -13.60 18.42
N ALA A 800 8.18 -13.94 17.94
CA ALA A 800 9.41 -13.55 18.62
C ALA A 800 9.65 -12.03 18.54
N VAL A 801 9.05 -11.33 17.57
CA VAL A 801 9.24 -9.89 17.36
C VAL A 801 7.95 -9.14 17.64
N HIS A 802 6.87 -9.54 16.97
CA HIS A 802 5.60 -8.81 16.93
C HIS A 802 4.41 -9.67 17.40
N PRO A 803 4.47 -10.30 18.58
CA PRO A 803 3.29 -10.96 19.12
C PRO A 803 2.15 -9.94 19.21
N MET A 804 0.92 -10.36 19.00
CA MET A 804 -0.24 -9.45 18.99
C MET A 804 -1.48 -10.15 19.54
N SER A 805 -2.52 -9.38 19.84
CA SER A 805 -3.79 -9.96 20.25
C SER A 805 -4.33 -10.88 19.15
N PRO A 806 -5.10 -11.93 19.50
CA PRO A 806 -5.65 -12.87 18.50
C PRO A 806 -6.75 -12.27 17.63
N CYS A 807 -7.09 -11.00 17.86
CA CYS A 807 -8.06 -10.26 17.10
C CYS A 807 -7.72 -10.23 15.60
N GLY A 808 -8.72 -10.47 14.77
CA GLY A 808 -8.57 -10.46 13.30
C GLY A 808 -7.85 -11.67 12.69
N GLY A 809 -7.26 -12.56 13.50
CA GLY A 809 -6.53 -13.74 12.99
C GLY A 809 -5.25 -13.43 12.20
N ILE A 810 -4.76 -12.20 12.28
CA ILE A 810 -3.69 -11.66 11.42
C ILE A 810 -2.26 -12.04 11.84
N GLY A 811 -2.03 -12.38 13.11
CA GLY A 811 -0.67 -12.65 13.62
C GLY A 811 0.04 -13.81 12.89
N ALA A 812 -0.66 -14.92 12.66
CA ALA A 812 -0.10 -16.07 11.94
C ALA A 812 0.19 -15.74 10.47
N GLN A 813 -0.67 -14.94 9.83
CA GLN A 813 -0.46 -14.47 8.47
C GLN A 813 0.80 -13.60 8.39
N THR A 814 0.97 -12.64 9.28
CA THR A 814 2.17 -11.80 9.34
C THR A 814 3.43 -12.66 9.52
N ALA A 815 3.40 -13.64 10.41
CA ALA A 815 4.52 -14.54 10.66
C ALA A 815 4.87 -15.45 9.45
N ILE A 816 3.89 -15.87 8.65
CA ILE A 816 4.10 -16.61 7.40
C ILE A 816 4.79 -15.71 6.36
N CYS A 817 4.33 -14.47 6.21
CA CYS A 817 4.95 -13.51 5.29
C CYS A 817 6.39 -13.18 5.68
N ASP A 818 6.72 -13.14 6.97
CA ASP A 818 8.09 -12.98 7.44
C ASP A 818 8.97 -14.16 7.02
N ALA A 819 8.48 -15.40 7.24
CA ALA A 819 9.20 -16.60 6.83
C ALA A 819 9.46 -16.59 5.32
N ALA A 820 8.48 -16.15 4.51
CA ALA A 820 8.65 -16.00 3.08
C ALA A 820 9.69 -14.94 2.69
N SER A 821 9.65 -13.78 3.34
CA SER A 821 10.59 -12.69 3.09
C SER A 821 12.02 -13.09 3.45
N LEU A 822 12.22 -13.73 4.61
CA LEU A 822 13.53 -14.22 5.04
C LEU A 822 14.04 -15.36 4.14
N ALA A 823 13.15 -16.27 3.72
CA ALA A 823 13.50 -17.36 2.82
C ALA A 823 14.06 -16.87 1.48
N LYS A 824 13.50 -15.79 0.92
CA LYS A 824 14.01 -15.16 -0.33
C LYS A 824 15.47 -14.71 -0.16
N ILE A 825 15.79 -14.10 0.99
CA ILE A 825 17.15 -13.64 1.31
C ILE A 825 18.11 -14.81 1.52
N LEU A 826 17.71 -15.81 2.31
CA LEU A 826 18.55 -16.97 2.56
C LEU A 826 18.78 -17.78 1.27
N THR A 827 17.77 -17.89 0.41
CA THR A 827 17.89 -18.54 -0.91
C THR A 827 18.90 -17.83 -1.80
N ALA A 828 18.79 -16.50 -1.93
CA ALA A 828 19.70 -15.69 -2.75
C ALA A 828 21.17 -15.74 -2.27
N THR A 829 21.39 -16.06 -0.99
CA THR A 829 22.71 -16.02 -0.35
C THR A 829 23.20 -17.41 0.09
N GLN A 830 22.51 -18.48 -0.32
CA GLN A 830 22.83 -19.86 0.08
C GLN A 830 22.96 -20.02 1.60
N GLY A 831 22.09 -19.33 2.36
CA GLY A 831 22.03 -19.37 3.82
C GLY A 831 23.03 -18.48 4.55
N SER A 832 23.80 -17.65 3.84
CA SER A 832 24.82 -16.75 4.42
C SER A 832 24.58 -15.28 4.02
N PRO A 833 23.53 -14.64 4.56
CA PRO A 833 23.17 -13.28 4.16
C PRO A 833 24.13 -12.22 4.70
N SER A 834 24.21 -11.08 4.00
CA SER A 834 24.90 -9.89 4.53
C SER A 834 24.05 -9.24 5.62
N SER A 835 24.69 -8.48 6.53
CA SER A 835 23.97 -7.69 7.54
C SER A 835 23.00 -6.68 6.88
N GLN A 836 23.37 -6.12 5.73
CA GLN A 836 22.51 -5.22 4.96
C GLN A 836 21.24 -5.93 4.47
N ALA A 837 21.36 -7.15 3.93
CA ALA A 837 20.21 -7.92 3.47
C ALA A 837 19.27 -8.26 4.64
N VAL A 838 19.84 -8.72 5.77
CA VAL A 838 19.06 -8.96 6.99
C VAL A 838 18.37 -7.68 7.45
N GLY A 839 19.05 -6.53 7.42
CA GLY A 839 18.48 -5.23 7.79
C GLY A 839 17.28 -4.83 6.93
N ALA A 840 17.35 -5.07 5.61
CA ALA A 840 16.23 -4.82 4.69
C ALA A 840 15.03 -5.74 4.98
N PHE A 841 15.27 -7.01 5.30
CA PHE A 841 14.20 -7.91 5.77
C PHE A 841 13.58 -7.42 7.07
N GLU A 842 14.40 -7.05 8.05
CA GLU A 842 13.92 -6.60 9.35
C GLU A 842 13.11 -5.31 9.24
N GLU A 843 13.48 -4.41 8.33
CA GLU A 843 12.69 -3.22 7.99
C GLU A 843 11.34 -3.57 7.37
N GLY A 844 11.33 -4.43 6.34
CA GLY A 844 10.10 -4.91 5.72
C GLY A 844 9.16 -5.61 6.71
N MET A 845 9.72 -6.44 7.60
CA MET A 845 9.00 -7.09 8.69
C MET A 845 8.39 -6.07 9.65
N ARG A 846 9.15 -5.07 10.11
CA ARG A 846 8.64 -4.02 11.02
C ARG A 846 7.49 -3.22 10.38
N ASN A 847 7.62 -2.86 9.10
CA ASN A 847 6.57 -2.13 8.38
C ASN A 847 5.27 -2.95 8.25
N ARG A 848 5.39 -4.26 8.02
CA ARG A 848 4.24 -5.19 7.98
C ARG A 848 3.63 -5.39 9.36
N ALA A 849 4.47 -5.56 10.37
CA ALA A 849 4.07 -5.71 11.77
C ALA A 849 3.31 -4.48 12.26
N HIS A 850 3.76 -3.27 11.94
CA HIS A 850 3.10 -2.01 12.31
C HIS A 850 1.62 -1.99 11.90
N ARG A 851 1.33 -2.30 10.63
CA ARG A 851 -0.04 -2.35 10.11
C ARG A 851 -0.87 -3.43 10.82
N SER A 852 -0.26 -4.60 11.05
CA SER A 852 -0.92 -5.74 11.69
C SER A 852 -1.25 -5.45 13.16
N ILE A 853 -0.30 -4.90 13.91
CA ILE A 853 -0.48 -4.56 15.33
C ILE A 853 -1.56 -3.48 15.48
N LYS A 854 -1.57 -2.43 14.65
CA LYS A 854 -2.63 -1.40 14.69
C LYS A 854 -4.01 -1.99 14.41
N HIS A 855 -4.13 -2.87 13.42
CA HIS A 855 -5.39 -3.55 13.15
C HIS A 855 -5.83 -4.40 14.36
N SER A 856 -4.93 -5.22 14.89
CA SER A 856 -5.18 -6.05 16.08
C SER A 856 -5.62 -5.20 17.29
N GLU A 857 -4.95 -4.07 17.51
CA GLU A 857 -5.25 -3.12 18.59
C GLU A 857 -6.66 -2.55 18.46
N VAL A 858 -7.00 -1.93 17.32
CA VAL A 858 -8.33 -1.35 17.07
C VAL A 858 -9.43 -2.41 17.22
N GLY A 859 -9.20 -3.61 16.68
CA GLY A 859 -10.16 -4.70 16.81
C GLY A 859 -10.32 -5.15 18.26
N SER A 860 -9.23 -5.25 19.02
CA SER A 860 -9.26 -5.67 20.43
C SER A 860 -9.92 -4.64 21.36
N GLN A 861 -9.77 -3.35 21.07
CA GLN A 861 -10.50 -2.27 21.75
C GLN A 861 -12.00 -2.39 21.50
N LYS A 862 -12.41 -2.64 20.25
CA LYS A 862 -13.83 -2.74 19.88
C LYS A 862 -14.50 -4.01 20.39
N MET A 863 -13.85 -5.16 20.23
CA MET A 863 -14.44 -6.46 20.57
C MET A 863 -14.31 -6.83 22.05
N PHE A 864 -13.17 -6.51 22.67
CA PHE A 864 -12.87 -6.97 24.03
C PHE A 864 -12.73 -5.82 25.03
N GLY A 865 -12.91 -4.57 24.60
CA GLY A 865 -12.74 -3.41 25.47
C GLY A 865 -11.33 -3.26 26.04
N LEU A 866 -10.29 -3.70 25.31
CA LEU A 866 -8.90 -3.59 25.80
C LEU A 866 -8.44 -2.14 25.78
N ARG A 867 -7.45 -1.82 26.63
CA ARG A 867 -6.80 -0.51 26.65
C ARG A 867 -5.92 -0.33 25.42
N SER A 868 -5.63 0.92 25.07
CA SER A 868 -4.57 1.24 24.11
C SER A 868 -3.23 0.65 24.58
N LEU A 869 -2.42 0.19 23.63
CA LEU A 869 -1.08 -0.35 23.89
C LEU A 869 -0.16 0.72 24.49
N ALA A 870 -0.44 2.00 24.25
CA ALA A 870 0.25 3.12 24.88
C ALA A 870 0.08 3.10 26.41
N ASP A 871 -1.12 2.77 26.90
CA ASP A 871 -1.48 2.75 28.32
C ASP A 871 -1.15 1.43 29.02
N CYS A 872 -0.69 0.45 28.24
CA CYS A 872 -0.35 -0.87 28.73
C CYS A 872 1.04 -0.88 29.41
N LYS A 873 1.16 -1.68 30.47
CA LYS A 873 2.42 -1.85 31.20
C LYS A 873 3.43 -2.65 30.35
N PRO A 874 4.74 -2.40 30.50
CA PRO A 874 5.75 -3.27 29.90
C PRO A 874 5.56 -4.72 30.36
N TRP A 875 5.65 -5.67 29.43
CA TRP A 875 5.63 -7.08 29.74
C TRP A 875 6.96 -7.50 30.39
N THR A 876 6.89 -8.04 31.62
CA THR A 876 8.06 -8.40 32.43
C THR A 876 8.46 -9.88 32.30
N GLY A 877 7.74 -10.68 31.51
CA GLY A 877 8.10 -12.08 31.23
C GLY A 877 7.78 -13.09 32.33
N CYS A 878 6.86 -12.76 33.24
CA CYS A 878 6.37 -13.67 34.28
C CYS A 878 5.20 -14.53 33.78
#